data_AF-A0A1Q8RP65-F1
#
_entry.id   AF-A0A1Q8RP65-F1
#
_cell.length_a   1.000
_cell.length_b   1.000
_cell.length_c   1.000
_cell.angle_alpha   90.00
_cell.angle_beta   90.00
_cell.angle_gamma   90.00
#
_symmetry.space_group_name_H-M   'P 1'
#
loop_
_entity.id
_entity.type
_entity.pdbx_description
1 polymer ?
#
loop_
_entity_poly.entity_id
_entity_poly.type
_entity_poly.pdbx_seq_one_letter_code
_entity_poly.pdbx_strand_id
1 'polypeptide(L)'
;MTIHGFSSAAMMSSCDDISHRSLSMSAELDTLLKGIDPGSMAAQYLISLSAKLDQFKHTTEQLRQSLTDAPAISLGLRSALATSIQPCADGAAIVDKQIRRLHPVNVAELNPEVIDQYENYHVTNTRLFGHFVQLLQIPTPTEQESRLSAPDTHRILETAVEASQVVLTGGDVLDAVSEAGPLAAPTEGAEPVGSQLDELPPDYTPESSKGKKNDTGNLFSSLSNSFKAMTASLRPKPEPMVIAMCQAAKDGDVRHLKGFISQGVNLNGQNEEGYTPLICAIRANNLTAVESLITAGADKACKDSASGKRKPPLFHAAECGFIPIAEYLIHKGADMKERSSSGQAYFVEIANSDQLEIIRMFLARGCDANTYSLSGQSIFIYAIKKGSLPHIKLLLEYGADINARDNTGQPGLHIAMGKNRLDIVSWLLEHGADPNVTGLTGNTMIESALHKKNYDLVNLLLTRGANPNVTGVLRTTLQNNDMKDDVRADLVGALLNKGADPNETDSWGESVMSLVVTLGNTDLLRTFLAHGGNPNKKINDETFLLYAIDHARLEHVEMLLSHGADVNAADNEGRVPLLEAVRLKDKPLVELLLRFGADPNKMGKIKPLALAELVGDRETIAVLTERGAEAPRRRAPDRAAIQSPNNPPVTPTSAGAPGRASTANAQSQPESSRADRPPPYVEAGYSTEPTAQSKRL
;
A
#
# COMPACT_ATOMS: atom_id res chain seq x y z
N MET A 1 -46.60 -2.75 -21.75
CA MET A 1 -45.18 -2.84 -21.34
C MET A 1 -44.32 -2.43 -22.51
N THR A 2 -43.98 -1.15 -22.59
CA THR A 2 -43.06 -0.61 -23.61
C THR A 2 -41.65 -0.68 -23.05
N ILE A 3 -40.82 -1.56 -23.63
CA ILE A 3 -39.43 -1.76 -23.21
C ILE A 3 -38.62 -0.53 -23.65
N HIS A 4 -38.04 0.18 -22.68
CA HIS A 4 -37.10 1.27 -22.91
C HIS A 4 -35.74 0.73 -23.38
N GLY A 5 -35.15 1.38 -24.40
CA GLY A 5 -33.71 1.66 -24.42
C GLY A 5 -32.73 0.56 -24.83
N PHE A 6 -33.09 -0.40 -25.70
CA PHE A 6 -32.08 -1.28 -26.29
C PHE A 6 -31.09 -0.48 -27.14
N SER A 7 -29.82 -0.45 -26.72
CA SER A 7 -28.70 0.12 -27.47
C SER A 7 -27.66 -0.97 -27.69
N SER A 8 -27.48 -1.41 -28.95
CA SER A 8 -26.42 -2.35 -29.30
C SER A 8 -25.05 -1.81 -28.88
N ALA A 9 -24.83 -0.49 -28.94
CA ALA A 9 -23.60 0.15 -28.49
C ALA A 9 -23.37 -0.01 -26.97
N ALA A 10 -24.42 0.08 -26.15
CA ALA A 10 -24.31 -0.13 -24.71
C ALA A 10 -24.02 -1.60 -24.36
N MET A 11 -24.64 -2.53 -25.10
CA MET A 11 -24.38 -3.97 -24.93
C MET A 11 -22.98 -4.35 -25.37
N MET A 12 -22.49 -3.80 -26.48
CA MET A 12 -21.10 -3.98 -26.93
C MET A 12 -20.12 -3.42 -25.90
N SER A 13 -20.35 -2.21 -25.39
CA SER A 13 -19.50 -1.64 -24.33
C SER A 13 -19.48 -2.51 -23.06
N SER A 14 -20.60 -3.14 -22.70
CA SER A 14 -20.65 -4.06 -21.56
C SER A 14 -19.89 -5.37 -21.84
N CYS A 15 -19.93 -5.87 -23.08
CA CYS A 15 -19.13 -7.01 -23.51
C CYS A 15 -17.63 -6.68 -23.52
N ASP A 16 -17.26 -5.46 -23.91
CA ASP A 16 -15.87 -4.98 -23.86
C ASP A 16 -15.36 -4.93 -22.41
N ASP A 17 -16.17 -4.39 -21.49
CA ASP A 17 -15.85 -4.35 -20.06
C ASP A 17 -15.66 -5.76 -19.47
N ILE A 18 -16.56 -6.70 -19.80
CA ILE A 18 -16.48 -8.10 -19.35
C ILE A 18 -15.22 -8.78 -19.92
N SER A 19 -14.93 -8.58 -21.20
CA SER A 19 -13.77 -9.19 -21.87
C SER A 19 -12.45 -8.66 -21.29
N HIS A 20 -12.36 -7.34 -21.05
CA HIS A 20 -11.20 -6.71 -20.44
C HIS A 20 -10.95 -7.22 -19.01
N ARG A 21 -12.01 -7.34 -18.20
CA ARG A 21 -11.90 -7.92 -16.84
C ARG A 21 -11.46 -9.37 -16.89
N SER A 22 -12.04 -10.17 -17.78
CA SER A 22 -11.67 -11.59 -17.93
C SER A 22 -10.20 -11.75 -18.30
N LEU A 23 -9.69 -10.93 -19.23
CA LEU A 23 -8.27 -10.89 -19.56
C LEU A 23 -7.39 -10.48 -18.37
N SER A 24 -7.80 -9.46 -17.62
CA SER A 24 -7.04 -9.01 -16.45
C SER A 24 -7.00 -10.08 -15.36
N MET A 25 -8.11 -10.78 -15.10
CA MET A 25 -8.18 -11.85 -14.11
C MET A 25 -7.30 -13.03 -14.52
N SER A 26 -7.34 -13.49 -15.77
CA SER A 26 -6.45 -14.55 -16.26
C SER A 26 -4.98 -14.18 -16.08
N ALA A 27 -4.59 -12.94 -16.41
CA ALA A 27 -3.20 -12.49 -16.25
C ALA A 27 -2.73 -12.43 -14.78
N GLU A 28 -3.62 -12.08 -13.87
CA GLU A 28 -3.34 -12.09 -12.43
C GLU A 28 -3.21 -13.50 -11.89
N LEU A 29 -4.11 -14.40 -12.27
CA LEU A 29 -4.02 -15.82 -11.91
C LEU A 29 -2.74 -16.46 -12.45
N ASP A 30 -2.35 -16.18 -13.69
CA ASP A 30 -1.07 -16.63 -14.28
C ASP A 30 0.15 -16.12 -13.51
N THR A 31 0.08 -14.89 -12.99
CA THR A 31 1.17 -14.30 -12.21
C THR A 31 1.24 -14.93 -10.82
N LEU A 32 0.09 -15.13 -10.19
CA LEU A 32 -0.04 -15.79 -8.88
C LEU A 32 0.44 -17.25 -8.94
N LEU A 33 0.06 -17.98 -9.99
CA LEU A 33 0.41 -19.39 -10.21
C LEU A 33 1.92 -19.63 -10.35
N LYS A 34 2.70 -18.61 -10.76
CA LYS A 34 4.18 -18.70 -10.78
C LYS A 34 4.81 -18.69 -9.39
N GLY A 35 4.08 -18.17 -8.39
CA GLY A 35 4.57 -17.98 -7.03
C GLY A 35 4.09 -19.03 -6.01
N ILE A 36 3.29 -20.01 -6.44
CA ILE A 36 2.71 -21.06 -5.57
C ILE A 36 3.07 -22.46 -6.09
N ASP A 37 3.05 -23.46 -5.21
CA ASP A 37 3.33 -24.85 -5.58
C ASP A 37 2.26 -25.38 -6.56
N PRO A 38 2.62 -25.80 -7.79
CA PRO A 38 1.68 -26.34 -8.77
C PRO A 38 0.95 -27.61 -8.30
N GLY A 39 1.51 -28.33 -7.32
CA GLY A 39 0.88 -29.51 -6.73
C GLY A 39 -0.21 -29.21 -5.70
N SER A 40 -0.31 -27.95 -5.23
CA SER A 40 -1.25 -27.57 -4.18
C SER A 40 -2.70 -27.58 -4.65
N MET A 41 -3.63 -27.91 -3.74
CA MET A 41 -5.08 -27.88 -4.04
C MET A 41 -5.53 -26.50 -4.51
N ALA A 42 -5.03 -25.44 -3.89
CA ALA A 42 -5.34 -24.07 -4.28
C ALA A 42 -4.83 -23.74 -5.70
N ALA A 43 -3.64 -24.21 -6.10
CA ALA A 43 -3.19 -24.06 -7.47
C ALA A 43 -4.11 -24.79 -8.46
N GLN A 44 -4.61 -25.99 -8.13
CA GLN A 44 -5.55 -26.72 -8.98
C GLN A 44 -6.88 -25.98 -9.19
N TYR A 45 -7.46 -25.42 -8.12
CA TYR A 45 -8.66 -24.59 -8.20
C TYR A 45 -8.45 -23.34 -9.07
N LEU A 46 -7.32 -22.63 -8.88
CA LEU A 46 -7.04 -21.41 -9.65
C LEU A 46 -6.71 -21.69 -11.12
N ILE A 47 -6.07 -22.82 -11.43
CA ILE A 47 -5.85 -23.28 -12.82
C ILE A 47 -7.19 -23.58 -13.51
N SER A 48 -8.10 -24.28 -12.83
CA SER A 48 -9.42 -24.58 -13.36
C SER A 48 -10.23 -23.30 -13.63
N LEU A 49 -10.25 -22.37 -12.67
CA LEU A 49 -10.89 -21.06 -12.81
C LEU A 49 -10.32 -20.25 -13.98
N SER A 50 -8.99 -20.21 -14.14
CA SER A 50 -8.33 -19.53 -15.26
C SER A 50 -8.77 -20.10 -16.62
N ALA A 51 -8.90 -21.43 -16.73
CA ALA A 51 -9.37 -22.07 -17.96
C ALA A 51 -10.84 -21.71 -18.28
N LYS A 52 -11.71 -21.56 -17.26
CA LYS A 52 -13.10 -21.10 -17.46
C LYS A 52 -13.19 -19.64 -17.86
N LEU A 53 -12.32 -18.79 -17.29
CA LEU A 53 -12.21 -17.38 -17.64
C LEU A 53 -11.82 -17.16 -19.10
N ASP A 54 -10.86 -17.93 -19.61
CA ASP A 54 -10.44 -17.85 -21.00
C ASP A 54 -11.56 -18.25 -21.98
N GLN A 55 -12.32 -19.29 -21.65
CA GLN A 55 -13.50 -19.70 -22.42
C GLN A 55 -14.57 -18.61 -22.42
N PHE A 56 -14.85 -18.05 -21.24
CA PHE A 56 -15.84 -17.00 -21.08
C PHE A 56 -15.49 -15.72 -21.84
N LYS A 57 -14.22 -15.32 -21.80
CA LYS A 57 -13.69 -14.20 -22.60
C LYS A 57 -13.94 -14.44 -24.09
N HIS A 58 -13.56 -15.61 -24.61
CA HIS A 58 -13.71 -15.92 -26.03
C HIS A 58 -15.17 -15.82 -26.49
N THR A 59 -16.10 -16.37 -25.70
CA THR A 59 -17.53 -16.29 -26.03
C THR A 59 -18.10 -14.88 -25.89
N THR A 60 -17.58 -14.07 -24.97
CA THR A 60 -17.97 -12.65 -24.85
C THR A 60 -17.54 -11.82 -26.07
N GLU A 61 -16.33 -12.05 -26.58
CA GLU A 61 -15.85 -11.42 -27.81
C GLU A 61 -16.68 -11.85 -29.04
N GLN A 62 -17.07 -13.13 -29.11
CA GLN A 62 -17.99 -13.63 -30.15
C GLN A 62 -19.38 -12.99 -30.07
N LEU A 63 -19.91 -12.79 -28.85
CA LEU A 63 -21.19 -12.11 -28.64
C LEU A 63 -21.11 -10.65 -29.08
N ARG A 64 -20.04 -9.94 -28.70
CA ARG A 64 -19.79 -8.56 -29.14
C ARG A 64 -19.77 -8.45 -30.66
N GLN A 65 -19.08 -9.36 -31.35
CA GLN A 65 -19.02 -9.38 -32.81
C GLN A 65 -20.40 -9.70 -33.41
N SER A 66 -21.11 -10.69 -32.86
CA SER A 66 -22.46 -11.06 -33.32
C SER A 66 -23.48 -9.94 -33.13
N LEU A 67 -23.36 -9.11 -32.09
CA LEU A 67 -24.18 -7.91 -31.89
C LEU A 67 -23.92 -6.82 -32.95
N THR A 68 -22.70 -6.80 -33.52
CA THR A 68 -22.33 -5.89 -34.61
C THR A 68 -22.90 -6.38 -35.94
N ASP A 69 -22.82 -7.69 -36.18
CA ASP A 69 -23.12 -8.30 -37.48
C ASP A 69 -24.60 -8.72 -37.63
N ALA A 70 -25.39 -8.69 -36.55
CA ALA A 70 -26.76 -9.15 -36.55
C ALA A 70 -27.65 -8.33 -37.51
N PRO A 71 -28.32 -8.96 -38.49
CA PRO A 71 -29.15 -8.25 -39.46
C PRO A 71 -30.45 -7.69 -38.84
N ALA A 72 -30.95 -8.35 -37.79
CA ALA A 72 -32.09 -7.90 -36.99
C ALA A 72 -32.04 -8.56 -35.60
N ILE A 73 -32.63 -7.88 -34.60
CA ILE A 73 -32.72 -8.37 -33.22
C ILE A 73 -34.16 -8.20 -32.75
N SER A 74 -34.84 -9.30 -32.44
CA SER A 74 -36.24 -9.33 -31.98
C SER A 74 -36.43 -8.58 -30.66
N LEU A 75 -37.66 -8.13 -30.37
CA LEU A 75 -37.95 -7.37 -29.15
C LEU A 75 -37.71 -8.21 -27.88
N GLY A 76 -38.06 -9.49 -27.89
CA GLY A 76 -37.77 -10.40 -26.78
C GLY A 76 -36.27 -10.59 -26.58
N LEU A 77 -35.51 -10.79 -27.66
CA LEU A 77 -34.06 -10.96 -27.57
C LEU A 77 -33.37 -9.69 -27.07
N ARG A 78 -33.83 -8.51 -27.48
CA ARG A 78 -33.37 -7.23 -26.93
C ARG A 78 -33.58 -7.14 -25.42
N SER A 79 -34.75 -7.58 -24.94
CA SER A 79 -35.06 -7.61 -23.52
C SER A 79 -34.17 -8.61 -22.77
N ALA A 80 -33.98 -9.81 -23.32
CA ALA A 80 -33.15 -10.84 -22.72
C ALA A 80 -31.67 -10.41 -22.62
N LEU A 81 -31.14 -9.81 -23.69
CA LEU A 81 -29.79 -9.24 -23.70
C LEU A 81 -29.62 -8.13 -22.66
N ALA A 82 -30.53 -7.16 -22.63
CA ALA A 82 -30.47 -6.04 -21.70
C ALA A 82 -30.59 -6.46 -20.23
N THR A 83 -31.40 -7.48 -19.95
CA THR A 83 -31.62 -7.98 -18.58
C THR A 83 -30.52 -8.91 -18.09
N SER A 84 -29.81 -9.61 -19.00
CA SER A 84 -28.84 -10.64 -18.61
C SER A 84 -27.39 -10.16 -18.64
N ILE A 85 -27.03 -9.22 -19.52
CA ILE A 85 -25.63 -8.77 -19.67
C ILE A 85 -25.19 -7.89 -18.48
N GLN A 86 -26.07 -7.04 -17.94
CA GLN A 86 -25.68 -6.13 -16.85
C GLN A 86 -25.37 -6.85 -15.53
N PRO A 87 -26.20 -7.81 -15.05
CA PRO A 87 -25.86 -8.61 -13.86
C PRO A 87 -24.56 -9.40 -14.03
N CYS A 88 -24.28 -9.88 -15.25
CA CYS A 88 -23.02 -10.51 -15.59
C CYS A 88 -21.84 -9.51 -15.52
N ALA A 89 -21.97 -8.31 -16.08
CA ALA A 89 -20.92 -7.28 -15.94
C ALA A 89 -20.64 -6.93 -14.46
N ASP A 90 -21.67 -6.86 -13.64
CA ASP A 90 -21.55 -6.58 -12.21
C ASP A 90 -20.94 -7.75 -11.43
N GLY A 91 -21.29 -9.00 -11.77
CA GLY A 91 -20.69 -10.21 -11.21
C GLY A 91 -19.21 -10.34 -11.56
N ALA A 92 -18.85 -10.12 -12.83
CA ALA A 92 -17.45 -10.11 -13.28
C ALA A 92 -16.60 -9.07 -12.54
N ALA A 93 -17.16 -7.92 -12.17
CA ALA A 93 -16.47 -6.91 -11.37
C ALA A 93 -16.23 -7.34 -9.91
N ILE A 94 -17.10 -8.18 -9.33
CA ILE A 94 -16.90 -8.76 -7.99
C ILE A 94 -15.81 -9.81 -8.03
N VAL A 95 -15.88 -10.77 -8.97
CA VAL A 95 -14.86 -11.81 -9.14
C VAL A 95 -13.48 -11.18 -9.34
N ASP A 96 -13.38 -10.17 -10.21
CA ASP A 96 -12.15 -9.42 -10.47
C ASP A 96 -11.60 -8.74 -9.21
N LYS A 97 -12.46 -8.14 -8.38
CA LYS A 97 -12.04 -7.56 -7.10
C LYS A 97 -11.50 -8.63 -6.14
N GLN A 98 -12.10 -9.81 -6.13
CA GLN A 98 -11.76 -10.88 -5.20
C GLN A 98 -10.46 -11.58 -5.62
N ILE A 99 -10.28 -11.89 -6.92
CA ILE A 99 -9.03 -12.45 -7.45
C ILE A 99 -7.83 -11.53 -7.15
N ARG A 100 -8.01 -10.20 -7.25
CA ARG A 100 -6.96 -9.21 -6.92
C ARG A 100 -6.47 -9.23 -5.48
N ARG A 101 -7.22 -9.87 -4.56
CA ARG A 101 -6.84 -10.00 -3.15
C ARG A 101 -5.97 -11.22 -2.89
N LEU A 102 -5.88 -12.14 -3.86
CA LEU A 102 -5.05 -13.33 -3.75
C LEU A 102 -3.57 -12.97 -3.93
N HIS A 103 -2.73 -13.49 -3.05
CA HIS A 103 -1.29 -13.31 -3.03
C HIS A 103 -0.64 -14.63 -2.57
N PRO A 104 0.59 -14.98 -3.00
CA PRO A 104 1.22 -16.27 -2.62
C PRO A 104 1.19 -16.62 -1.13
N VAL A 105 1.10 -15.61 -0.25
CA VAL A 105 1.08 -15.75 1.21
C VAL A 105 -0.30 -16.15 1.76
N ASN A 106 -1.41 -15.78 1.09
CA ASN A 106 -2.77 -16.04 1.59
C ASN A 106 -3.55 -17.09 0.78
N VAL A 107 -2.96 -17.66 -0.28
CA VAL A 107 -3.60 -18.70 -1.11
C VAL A 107 -3.94 -19.98 -0.34
N ALA A 108 -3.32 -20.21 0.82
CA ALA A 108 -3.67 -21.32 1.71
C ALA A 108 -5.04 -21.15 2.40
N GLU A 109 -5.55 -19.91 2.48
CA GLU A 109 -6.85 -19.57 3.10
C GLU A 109 -7.98 -19.48 2.06
N LEU A 110 -7.73 -20.00 0.84
CA LEU A 110 -8.69 -19.96 -0.26
C LEU A 110 -9.96 -20.73 0.09
N ASN A 111 -11.11 -20.08 0.02
CA ASN A 111 -12.39 -20.73 0.20
C ASN A 111 -12.78 -21.48 -1.10
N PRO A 112 -12.79 -22.83 -1.11
CA PRO A 112 -13.05 -23.60 -2.32
C PRO A 112 -14.49 -23.48 -2.81
N GLU A 113 -15.45 -23.29 -1.90
CA GLU A 113 -16.87 -23.13 -2.24
C GLU A 113 -17.10 -21.84 -3.04
N VAL A 114 -16.44 -20.75 -2.66
CA VAL A 114 -16.54 -19.47 -3.38
C VAL A 114 -15.87 -19.55 -4.76
N ILE A 115 -14.76 -20.30 -4.88
CA ILE A 115 -14.15 -20.54 -6.19
C ILE A 115 -15.05 -21.38 -7.10
N ASP A 116 -15.68 -22.43 -6.57
CA ASP A 116 -16.66 -23.23 -7.32
C ASP A 116 -17.86 -22.37 -7.79
N GLN A 117 -18.30 -21.41 -6.96
CA GLN A 117 -19.32 -20.44 -7.36
C GLN A 117 -18.85 -19.56 -8.52
N TYR A 118 -17.60 -19.09 -8.52
CA TYR A 118 -17.03 -18.30 -9.61
C TYR A 118 -16.89 -19.12 -10.89
N GLU A 119 -16.46 -20.38 -10.80
CA GLU A 119 -16.42 -21.28 -11.95
C GLU A 119 -17.81 -21.51 -12.54
N ASN A 120 -18.79 -21.83 -11.69
CA ASN A 120 -20.17 -22.05 -12.12
C ASN A 120 -20.74 -20.78 -12.79
N TYR A 121 -20.46 -19.61 -12.22
CA TYR A 121 -20.80 -18.32 -12.80
C TYR A 121 -20.23 -18.12 -14.20
N HIS A 122 -18.94 -18.39 -14.41
CA HIS A 122 -18.34 -18.27 -15.74
C HIS A 122 -18.89 -19.31 -16.72
N VAL A 123 -19.12 -20.55 -16.27
CA VAL A 123 -19.64 -21.63 -17.11
C VAL A 123 -21.07 -21.35 -17.60
N THR A 124 -21.97 -20.94 -16.70
CA THR A 124 -23.37 -20.66 -17.06
C THR A 124 -23.48 -19.41 -17.94
N ASN A 125 -22.72 -18.35 -17.67
CA ASN A 125 -22.70 -17.16 -18.52
C ASN A 125 -22.03 -17.42 -19.88
N THR A 126 -21.02 -18.29 -19.94
CA THR A 126 -20.46 -18.76 -21.23
C THR A 126 -21.54 -19.46 -22.07
N ARG A 127 -22.34 -20.34 -21.46
CA ARG A 127 -23.45 -21.02 -22.15
C ARG A 127 -24.52 -20.03 -22.61
N LEU A 128 -24.88 -19.07 -21.76
CA LEU A 128 -25.85 -18.03 -22.10
C LEU A 128 -25.39 -17.17 -23.27
N PHE A 129 -24.15 -16.68 -23.24
CA PHE A 129 -23.62 -15.83 -24.30
C PHE A 129 -23.46 -16.62 -25.61
N GLY A 130 -23.04 -17.87 -25.54
CA GLY A 130 -23.02 -18.77 -26.69
C GLY A 130 -24.42 -18.98 -27.29
N HIS A 131 -25.45 -19.06 -26.44
CA HIS A 131 -26.83 -19.16 -26.90
C HIS A 131 -27.32 -17.85 -27.54
N PHE A 132 -26.97 -16.69 -26.99
CA PHE A 132 -27.26 -15.41 -27.63
C PHE A 132 -26.56 -15.24 -28.98
N VAL A 133 -25.31 -15.69 -29.12
CA VAL A 133 -24.60 -15.73 -30.40
C VAL A 133 -25.40 -16.53 -31.44
N GLN A 134 -25.90 -17.71 -31.07
CA GLN A 134 -26.73 -18.55 -31.96
C GLN A 134 -28.03 -17.84 -32.35
N LEU A 135 -28.71 -17.17 -31.41
CA LEU A 135 -29.95 -16.44 -31.70
C LEU A 135 -29.70 -15.22 -32.60
N LEU A 136 -28.59 -14.51 -32.42
CA LEU A 136 -28.22 -13.35 -33.23
C LEU A 136 -27.87 -13.72 -34.68
N GLN A 137 -27.46 -14.97 -34.94
CA GLN A 137 -27.22 -15.49 -36.29
C GLN A 137 -28.52 -15.82 -37.04
N ILE A 138 -29.67 -15.93 -36.35
CA ILE A 138 -30.96 -16.18 -37.00
C ILE A 138 -31.42 -14.89 -37.69
N PRO A 139 -31.64 -14.90 -39.02
CA PRO A 139 -31.92 -13.66 -39.76
C PRO A 139 -33.34 -13.13 -39.56
N THR A 140 -34.29 -13.94 -39.08
CA THR A 140 -35.70 -13.54 -38.93
C THR A 140 -36.08 -13.31 -37.45
N PRO A 141 -36.60 -12.12 -37.09
CA PRO A 141 -37.01 -11.83 -35.71
C PRO A 141 -38.09 -12.74 -35.14
N THR A 142 -38.97 -13.28 -35.99
CA THR A 142 -40.02 -14.24 -35.59
C THR A 142 -39.46 -15.58 -35.18
N GLU A 143 -38.42 -16.06 -35.86
CA GLU A 143 -37.75 -17.32 -35.51
C GLU A 143 -36.86 -17.14 -34.27
N GLN A 144 -36.22 -15.97 -34.11
CA GLN A 144 -35.54 -15.58 -32.87
C GLN A 144 -36.48 -15.67 -31.66
N GLU A 145 -37.70 -15.12 -31.77
CA GLU A 145 -38.68 -15.12 -30.68
C GLU A 145 -39.20 -16.54 -30.34
N SER A 146 -39.44 -17.35 -31.37
CA SER A 146 -39.84 -18.75 -31.22
C SER A 146 -38.77 -19.58 -30.49
N ARG A 147 -37.49 -19.39 -30.86
CA ARG A 147 -36.35 -20.05 -30.22
C ARG A 147 -36.11 -19.52 -28.81
N LEU A 148 -36.23 -18.21 -28.59
CA LEU A 148 -36.11 -17.61 -27.27
C LEU A 148 -37.20 -18.13 -26.30
N SER A 149 -38.39 -18.43 -26.84
CA SER A 149 -39.51 -18.97 -26.06
C SER A 149 -39.36 -20.46 -25.72
N ALA A 150 -38.32 -21.14 -26.21
CA ALA A 150 -38.12 -22.56 -25.95
C ALA A 150 -37.84 -22.81 -24.45
N PRO A 151 -38.29 -23.95 -23.88
CA PRO A 151 -38.03 -24.31 -22.48
C PRO A 151 -36.54 -24.37 -22.14
N ASP A 152 -35.72 -24.86 -23.09
CA ASP A 152 -34.27 -24.94 -22.90
C ASP A 152 -33.62 -23.55 -22.76
N THR A 153 -34.11 -22.55 -23.50
CA THR A 153 -33.62 -21.17 -23.43
C THR A 153 -33.98 -20.52 -22.11
N HIS A 154 -35.19 -20.75 -21.61
CA HIS A 154 -35.60 -20.29 -20.28
C HIS A 154 -34.70 -20.87 -19.19
N ARG A 155 -34.39 -22.17 -19.26
CA ARG A 155 -33.47 -22.82 -18.31
C ARG A 155 -32.06 -22.24 -18.36
N ILE A 156 -31.55 -21.92 -19.56
CA ILE A 156 -30.22 -21.29 -19.71
C ILE A 156 -30.22 -19.88 -19.09
N LEU A 157 -31.28 -19.10 -19.32
CA LEU A 157 -31.43 -17.77 -18.72
C LEU A 157 -31.52 -17.84 -17.20
N GLU A 158 -32.37 -18.71 -16.66
CA GLU A 158 -32.58 -18.89 -15.23
C GLU A 158 -31.29 -19.31 -14.51
N THR A 159 -30.60 -20.34 -15.02
CA THR A 159 -29.34 -20.83 -14.42
C THR A 159 -28.21 -19.78 -14.44
N ALA A 160 -28.15 -18.95 -15.49
CA ALA A 160 -27.17 -17.86 -15.55
C ALA A 160 -27.53 -16.71 -14.60
N VAL A 161 -28.82 -16.39 -14.45
CA VAL A 161 -29.31 -15.39 -13.49
C VAL A 161 -29.04 -15.85 -12.07
N GLU A 162 -29.36 -17.10 -11.73
CA GLU A 162 -29.09 -17.68 -10.42
C GLU A 162 -27.59 -17.66 -10.09
N ALA A 163 -26.74 -18.12 -11.00
CA ALA A 163 -25.29 -18.11 -10.78
C ALA A 163 -24.73 -16.69 -10.63
N SER A 164 -25.24 -15.74 -11.42
CA SER A 164 -24.86 -14.32 -11.29
C SER A 164 -25.33 -13.75 -9.96
N GLN A 165 -26.52 -14.11 -9.50
CA GLN A 165 -27.04 -13.66 -8.21
C GLN A 165 -26.23 -14.23 -7.04
N VAL A 166 -25.84 -15.51 -7.10
CA VAL A 166 -24.97 -16.15 -6.11
C VAL A 166 -23.66 -15.39 -5.98
N VAL A 167 -23.01 -15.01 -7.08
CA VAL A 167 -21.78 -14.20 -7.04
C VAL A 167 -22.04 -12.77 -6.54
N LEU A 168 -23.18 -12.17 -6.90
CA LEU A 168 -23.56 -10.82 -6.45
C LEU A 168 -23.80 -10.74 -4.92
N THR A 169 -24.25 -11.84 -4.32
CA THR A 169 -24.49 -11.96 -2.87
C THR A 169 -23.46 -12.85 -2.16
N GLY A 170 -22.43 -13.28 -2.88
CA GLY A 170 -21.49 -14.31 -2.45
C GLY A 170 -20.52 -13.85 -1.37
N GLY A 171 -19.88 -14.82 -0.73
CA GLY A 171 -18.89 -14.62 0.33
C GLY A 171 -17.53 -14.14 -0.16
N ASP A 172 -16.58 -14.11 0.77
CA ASP A 172 -15.20 -13.71 0.50
C ASP A 172 -14.40 -14.89 -0.09
N VAL A 173 -13.47 -14.62 -1.00
CA VAL A 173 -12.64 -15.68 -1.64
C VAL A 173 -11.61 -16.26 -0.67
N LEU A 174 -11.37 -15.58 0.45
CA LEU A 174 -10.56 -16.03 1.57
C LEU A 174 -11.46 -16.28 2.78
N ASP A 175 -11.22 -17.38 3.50
CA ASP A 175 -11.90 -17.63 4.76
C ASP A 175 -11.50 -16.59 5.82
N ALA A 176 -12.45 -16.15 6.64
CA ALA A 176 -12.16 -15.20 7.71
C ALA A 176 -11.24 -15.85 8.76
N VAL A 177 -10.04 -15.30 8.93
CA VAL A 177 -9.07 -15.75 9.93
C VAL A 177 -9.68 -15.65 11.33
N SER A 178 -9.91 -16.79 11.98
CA SER A 178 -10.18 -16.86 13.41
C SER A 178 -8.94 -16.39 14.17
N GLU A 179 -9.04 -15.29 14.90
CA GLU A 179 -8.00 -14.85 15.84
C GLU A 179 -7.76 -15.92 16.92
N ALA A 180 -6.62 -16.61 16.86
CA ALA A 180 -6.02 -17.29 18.02
C ALA A 180 -4.52 -17.63 17.80
N GLY A 181 -3.63 -16.82 18.38
CA GLY A 181 -2.38 -17.22 19.07
C GLY A 181 -1.22 -17.91 18.31
N PRO A 182 0.04 -17.79 18.79
CA PRO A 182 1.25 -18.03 17.97
C PRO A 182 1.81 -19.46 18.01
N LEU A 183 2.38 -19.86 16.87
CA LEU A 183 3.50 -20.82 16.65
C LEU A 183 3.58 -22.10 17.50
N ALA A 184 3.25 -23.26 16.91
CA ALA A 184 3.99 -24.53 17.08
C ALA A 184 3.72 -25.50 15.91
N ALA A 185 4.77 -26.16 15.42
CA ALA A 185 4.75 -27.17 14.35
C ALA A 185 4.57 -28.62 14.92
N PRO A 186 4.67 -29.69 14.13
CA PRO A 186 3.54 -30.46 13.56
C PRO A 186 3.41 -31.88 14.14
N THR A 187 2.20 -32.44 14.19
CA THR A 187 2.00 -33.90 14.33
C THR A 187 0.73 -34.40 13.63
N GLU A 188 0.87 -35.61 13.12
CA GLU A 188 0.01 -36.39 12.22
C GLU A 188 -1.36 -36.79 12.77
N GLY A 189 -2.30 -37.02 11.83
CA GLY A 189 -3.19 -38.19 11.83
C GLY A 189 -4.61 -38.03 12.39
N ALA A 190 -5.61 -38.05 11.50
CA ALA A 190 -6.76 -38.97 11.50
C ALA A 190 -8.01 -38.38 10.81
N GLU A 191 -8.69 -39.24 10.06
CA GLU A 191 -9.85 -39.03 9.19
C GLU A 191 -11.22 -39.25 9.93
N PRO A 192 -12.40 -39.15 9.25
CA PRO A 192 -13.57 -38.37 9.72
C PRO A 192 -14.79 -39.20 10.18
N VAL A 193 -15.73 -38.55 10.88
CA VAL A 193 -17.16 -38.92 11.09
C VAL A 193 -17.87 -37.61 11.48
N GLY A 194 -19.06 -37.18 11.06
CA GLY A 194 -20.21 -37.74 10.36
C GLY A 194 -21.48 -37.10 10.95
N SER A 195 -22.34 -36.56 10.08
CA SER A 195 -23.80 -36.39 10.20
C SER A 195 -24.47 -35.43 11.24
N GLN A 196 -25.24 -34.49 10.67
CA GLN A 196 -26.69 -34.24 10.88
C GLN A 196 -27.23 -33.17 11.86
N LEU A 197 -27.89 -32.19 11.22
CA LEU A 197 -29.27 -31.68 11.41
C LEU A 197 -29.59 -30.52 12.39
N ASP A 198 -30.36 -29.60 11.80
CA ASP A 198 -31.38 -28.68 12.34
C ASP A 198 -30.96 -27.44 13.16
N GLU A 199 -31.10 -26.25 12.54
CA GLU A 199 -32.10 -25.24 12.92
C GLU A 199 -32.10 -24.01 11.96
N LEU A 200 -33.29 -23.55 11.58
CA LEU A 200 -33.58 -22.31 10.83
C LEU A 200 -33.57 -21.08 11.78
N PRO A 201 -33.50 -19.83 11.26
CA PRO A 201 -32.65 -18.76 11.78
C PRO A 201 -33.39 -17.73 12.66
N PRO A 202 -32.67 -16.73 13.21
CA PRO A 202 -33.22 -15.39 13.32
C PRO A 202 -32.43 -14.36 12.51
N ASP A 203 -33.23 -13.58 11.76
CA ASP A 203 -33.06 -12.20 11.31
C ASP A 203 -31.71 -11.73 10.73
N TYR A 204 -31.70 -11.76 9.40
CA TYR A 204 -30.85 -10.93 8.57
C TYR A 204 -31.35 -9.48 8.56
N THR A 205 -30.53 -8.54 9.05
CA THR A 205 -30.55 -7.15 8.57
C THR A 205 -29.38 -6.93 7.61
N PRO A 206 -29.60 -6.79 6.29
CA PRO A 206 -28.53 -6.48 5.35
C PRO A 206 -28.14 -5.02 5.42
N GLU A 207 -26.93 -4.75 5.91
CA GLU A 207 -26.16 -3.57 5.49
C GLU A 207 -25.42 -3.90 4.21
N SER A 208 -25.89 -3.34 3.09
CA SER A 208 -25.15 -3.33 1.83
C SER A 208 -24.22 -2.12 1.80
N SER A 209 -22.91 -2.37 1.78
CA SER A 209 -21.91 -1.46 1.23
C SER A 209 -21.64 -1.83 -0.24
N LYS A 210 -21.85 -0.89 -1.17
CA LYS A 210 -21.14 -0.85 -2.44
C LYS A 210 -20.50 0.51 -2.68
N GLY A 211 -19.26 0.40 -3.14
CA GLY A 211 -18.34 1.42 -3.62
C GLY A 211 -18.86 2.25 -4.80
N LYS A 212 -18.56 3.56 -4.77
CA LYS A 212 -18.33 4.44 -5.94
C LYS A 212 -16.87 4.26 -6.41
N LYS A 213 -16.43 4.20 -7.67
CA LYS A 213 -16.62 4.95 -8.95
C LYS A 213 -16.21 6.44 -8.90
N ASN A 214 -15.15 6.75 -9.66
CA ASN A 214 -14.50 8.05 -9.83
C ASN A 214 -15.14 8.88 -10.96
N ASP A 215 -14.97 10.19 -10.82
CA ASP A 215 -15.54 11.29 -11.62
C ASP A 215 -14.83 11.52 -12.97
N THR A 216 -15.63 11.67 -14.04
CA THR A 216 -15.30 12.46 -15.23
C THR A 216 -16.43 13.47 -15.48
N GLY A 217 -16.16 14.74 -15.20
CA GLY A 217 -17.09 15.85 -15.41
C GLY A 217 -16.99 16.45 -16.81
N ASN A 218 -18.14 16.96 -17.28
CA ASN A 218 -18.33 18.02 -18.28
C ASN A 218 -18.52 17.73 -19.79
N LEU A 219 -18.76 16.49 -20.25
CA LEU A 219 -19.22 16.25 -21.65
C LEU A 219 -20.67 15.76 -21.81
N PHE A 220 -21.31 15.26 -20.74
CA PHE A 220 -22.62 14.59 -20.83
C PHE A 220 -23.85 15.41 -20.39
N SER A 221 -23.67 16.62 -19.87
CA SER A 221 -24.80 17.44 -19.38
C SER A 221 -25.79 17.82 -20.50
N SER A 222 -25.28 18.11 -21.70
CA SER A 222 -26.08 18.48 -22.88
C SER A 222 -26.94 17.32 -23.42
N LEU A 223 -26.38 16.11 -23.42
CA LEU A 223 -27.11 14.88 -23.81
C LEU A 223 -28.18 14.49 -22.77
N SER A 224 -27.89 14.65 -21.47
CA SER A 224 -28.89 14.39 -20.42
C SER A 224 -30.08 15.34 -20.52
N ASN A 225 -29.85 16.62 -20.84
CA ASN A 225 -30.93 17.60 -21.01
C ASN A 225 -31.78 17.29 -22.25
N SER A 226 -31.15 16.81 -23.33
CA SER A 226 -31.82 16.40 -24.56
C SER A 226 -32.67 15.13 -24.35
N PHE A 227 -32.18 14.18 -23.56
CA PHE A 227 -32.89 12.95 -23.20
C PHE A 227 -34.01 13.20 -22.17
N LYS A 228 -33.81 14.16 -21.24
CA LYS A 228 -34.82 14.62 -20.28
C LYS A 228 -35.98 15.33 -20.99
N ALA A 229 -35.69 16.11 -22.03
CA ALA A 229 -36.71 16.72 -22.91
C ALA A 229 -37.48 15.67 -23.72
N MET A 230 -36.79 14.67 -24.29
CA MET A 230 -37.41 13.61 -25.10
C MET A 230 -38.33 12.68 -24.29
N THR A 231 -38.05 12.50 -22.99
CA THR A 231 -38.84 11.66 -22.07
C THR A 231 -39.90 12.44 -21.29
N ALA A 232 -39.96 13.77 -21.41
CA ALA A 232 -40.93 14.63 -20.71
C ALA A 232 -42.39 14.30 -21.10
N SER A 233 -42.64 13.91 -22.35
CA SER A 233 -43.97 13.55 -22.87
C SER A 233 -44.51 12.21 -22.36
N LEU A 234 -43.69 11.41 -21.65
CA LEU A 234 -44.04 10.07 -21.17
C LEU A 234 -44.26 10.00 -19.65
N ARG A 235 -44.11 11.13 -18.93
CA ARG A 235 -44.40 11.22 -17.49
C ARG A 235 -45.84 11.69 -17.27
N PRO A 236 -46.56 11.20 -16.23
CA PRO A 236 -47.80 11.82 -15.82
C PRO A 236 -47.55 13.32 -15.56
N LYS A 237 -48.30 14.18 -16.25
CA LYS A 237 -48.10 15.63 -16.15
C LYS A 237 -48.39 16.09 -14.71
N PRO A 238 -47.52 16.91 -14.12
CA PRO A 238 -47.80 17.52 -12.82
C PRO A 238 -49.12 18.29 -12.85
N GLU A 239 -49.79 18.36 -11.70
CA GLU A 239 -51.02 19.14 -11.57
C GLU A 239 -50.77 20.62 -11.93
N PRO A 240 -51.58 21.26 -12.79
CA PRO A 240 -51.35 22.64 -13.22
C PRO A 240 -51.24 23.63 -12.06
N MET A 241 -52.03 23.41 -10.99
CA MET A 241 -52.01 24.26 -9.81
C MET A 241 -50.72 24.08 -8.99
N VAL A 242 -50.13 22.89 -8.97
CA VAL A 242 -48.82 22.64 -8.35
C VAL A 242 -47.72 23.38 -9.12
N ILE A 243 -47.78 23.38 -10.45
CA ILE A 243 -46.83 24.14 -11.28
C ILE A 243 -46.93 25.64 -10.98
N ALA A 244 -48.14 26.19 -10.96
CA ALA A 244 -48.38 27.59 -10.64
C ALA A 244 -47.92 27.96 -9.21
N MET A 245 -48.16 27.06 -8.25
CA MET A 245 -47.70 27.23 -6.88
C MET A 245 -46.17 27.17 -6.76
N CYS A 246 -45.50 26.29 -7.53
CA CYS A 246 -44.05 26.27 -7.63
C CYS A 246 -43.51 27.59 -8.20
N GLN A 247 -44.18 28.16 -9.21
CA GLN A 247 -43.78 29.46 -9.78
C GLN A 247 -43.96 30.59 -8.74
N ALA A 248 -45.10 30.66 -8.06
CA ALA A 248 -45.32 31.63 -6.98
C ALA A 248 -44.30 31.48 -5.84
N ALA A 249 -43.86 30.25 -5.53
CA ALA A 249 -42.79 29.98 -4.58
C ALA A 249 -41.43 30.50 -5.07
N LYS A 250 -41.10 30.30 -6.36
CA LYS A 250 -39.89 30.86 -7.00
C LYS A 250 -39.89 32.39 -7.04
N ASP A 251 -41.06 33.01 -7.20
CA ASP A 251 -41.19 34.47 -7.28
C ASP A 251 -41.30 35.14 -5.89
N GLY A 252 -41.47 34.34 -4.82
CA GLY A 252 -41.67 34.86 -3.47
C GLY A 252 -43.06 35.49 -3.27
N ASP A 253 -44.02 35.19 -4.15
CA ASP A 253 -45.37 35.75 -4.09
C ASP A 253 -46.22 35.05 -3.02
N VAL A 254 -46.04 35.49 -1.77
CA VAL A 254 -46.74 34.97 -0.60
C VAL A 254 -48.26 35.15 -0.72
N ARG A 255 -48.76 36.13 -1.48
CA ARG A 255 -50.21 36.34 -1.65
C ARG A 255 -50.81 35.20 -2.49
N HIS A 256 -50.21 34.89 -3.63
CA HIS A 256 -50.65 33.77 -4.46
C HIS A 256 -50.42 32.43 -3.77
N LEU A 257 -49.31 32.25 -3.04
CA LEU A 257 -49.09 31.05 -2.23
C LEU A 257 -50.21 30.83 -1.22
N LYS A 258 -50.62 31.86 -0.47
CA LYS A 258 -51.75 31.78 0.47
C LYS A 258 -53.06 31.42 -0.25
N GLY A 259 -53.28 31.96 -1.44
CA GLY A 259 -54.39 31.59 -2.31
C GLY A 259 -54.40 30.09 -2.63
N PHE A 260 -53.29 29.55 -3.13
CA PHE A 260 -53.17 28.11 -3.45
C PHE A 260 -53.33 27.22 -2.21
N ILE A 261 -52.74 27.61 -1.07
CA ILE A 261 -52.91 26.90 0.21
C ILE A 261 -54.40 26.84 0.60
N SER A 262 -55.12 27.96 0.50
CA SER A 262 -56.55 28.02 0.85
C SER A 262 -57.44 27.16 -0.06
N GLN A 263 -56.99 26.91 -1.29
CA GLN A 263 -57.69 26.06 -2.26
C GLN A 263 -57.33 24.57 -2.11
N GLY A 264 -56.47 24.20 -1.15
CA GLY A 264 -56.08 22.82 -0.90
C GLY A 264 -55.14 22.24 -1.95
N VAL A 265 -54.38 23.08 -2.67
CA VAL A 265 -53.37 22.61 -3.64
C VAL A 265 -52.32 21.76 -2.91
N ASN A 266 -51.92 20.63 -3.51
CA ASN A 266 -50.94 19.72 -2.93
C ASN A 266 -49.58 20.41 -2.70
N LEU A 267 -49.26 20.72 -1.44
CA LEU A 267 -48.01 21.38 -1.03
C LEU A 267 -46.74 20.59 -1.34
N ASN A 268 -46.87 19.27 -1.47
CA ASN A 268 -45.78 18.34 -1.72
C ASN A 268 -45.80 17.81 -3.16
N GLY A 269 -46.71 18.31 -4.00
CA GLY A 269 -46.69 18.05 -5.43
C GLY A 269 -45.40 18.58 -6.05
N GLN A 270 -44.91 17.92 -7.09
CA GLN A 270 -43.67 18.31 -7.76
C GLN A 270 -43.95 18.92 -9.13
N ASN A 271 -43.20 19.96 -9.52
CA ASN A 271 -43.23 20.51 -10.86
C ASN A 271 -42.58 19.57 -11.90
N GLU A 272 -42.50 20.01 -13.15
CA GLU A 272 -41.89 19.24 -14.26
C GLU A 272 -40.40 18.92 -14.05
N GLU A 273 -39.71 19.73 -13.25
CA GLU A 273 -38.31 19.53 -12.90
C GLU A 273 -38.14 18.46 -11.81
N GLY A 274 -39.21 18.09 -11.11
CA GLY A 274 -39.21 17.17 -9.97
C GLY A 274 -39.03 17.85 -8.60
N TYR A 275 -39.28 19.15 -8.51
CA TYR A 275 -39.16 19.94 -7.27
C TYR A 275 -40.51 20.28 -6.67
N THR A 276 -40.61 20.23 -5.34
CA THR A 276 -41.76 20.76 -4.60
C THR A 276 -41.75 22.30 -4.60
N PRO A 277 -42.89 22.95 -4.31
CA PRO A 277 -42.96 24.38 -4.05
C PRO A 277 -41.95 24.84 -2.98
N LEU A 278 -41.76 24.03 -1.92
CA LEU A 278 -40.77 24.30 -0.89
C LEU A 278 -39.35 24.33 -1.46
N ILE A 279 -38.96 23.32 -2.25
CA ILE A 279 -37.64 23.28 -2.89
C ILE A 279 -37.48 24.43 -3.89
N CYS A 280 -38.54 24.80 -4.60
CA CYS A 280 -38.55 25.94 -5.52
C CYS A 280 -38.27 27.27 -4.79
N ALA A 281 -38.93 27.52 -3.65
CA ALA A 281 -38.65 28.70 -2.82
C ALA A 281 -37.21 28.70 -2.28
N ILE A 282 -36.71 27.54 -1.83
CA ILE A 282 -35.33 27.38 -1.33
C ILE A 282 -34.32 27.73 -2.40
N ARG A 283 -34.45 27.14 -3.60
CA ARG A 283 -33.52 27.36 -4.72
C ARG A 283 -33.56 28.79 -5.26
N ALA A 284 -34.65 29.51 -5.02
CA ALA A 284 -34.79 30.94 -5.32
C ALA A 284 -34.35 31.87 -4.17
N ASN A 285 -33.87 31.31 -3.06
CA ASN A 285 -33.49 32.05 -1.84
C ASN A 285 -34.62 32.89 -1.22
N ASN A 286 -35.87 32.44 -1.35
CA ASN A 286 -37.04 33.16 -0.83
C ASN A 286 -37.42 32.67 0.57
N LEU A 287 -36.72 33.15 1.59
CA LEU A 287 -36.97 32.75 3.00
C LEU A 287 -38.44 32.96 3.40
N THR A 288 -39.07 34.08 3.04
CA THR A 288 -40.48 34.36 3.37
C THR A 288 -41.45 33.33 2.77
N ALA A 289 -41.17 32.85 1.56
CA ALA A 289 -41.96 31.81 0.91
C ALA A 289 -41.71 30.44 1.57
N VAL A 290 -40.47 30.14 1.95
CA VAL A 290 -40.11 28.94 2.73
C VAL A 290 -40.88 28.93 4.06
N GLU A 291 -40.84 30.02 4.82
CA GLU A 291 -41.55 30.16 6.09
C GLU A 291 -43.07 29.98 5.92
N SER A 292 -43.63 30.60 4.88
CA SER A 292 -45.07 30.49 4.58
C SER A 292 -45.48 29.05 4.26
N LEU A 293 -44.70 28.35 3.42
CA LEU A 293 -44.97 26.97 3.02
C LEU A 293 -44.82 25.99 4.20
N ILE A 294 -43.75 26.12 5.00
CA ILE A 294 -43.55 25.29 6.20
C ILE A 294 -44.66 25.53 7.23
N THR A 295 -45.06 26.79 7.45
CA THR A 295 -46.17 27.12 8.36
C THR A 295 -47.50 26.54 7.87
N ALA A 296 -47.68 26.45 6.56
CA ALA A 296 -48.85 25.82 5.94
C ALA A 296 -48.82 24.28 5.94
N GLY A 297 -47.75 23.66 6.45
CA GLY A 297 -47.64 22.20 6.55
C GLY A 297 -46.95 21.52 5.37
N ALA A 298 -46.19 22.25 4.55
CA ALA A 298 -45.32 21.62 3.56
C ALA A 298 -44.31 20.66 4.24
N ASP A 299 -44.13 19.48 3.66
CA ASP A 299 -43.26 18.46 4.24
C ASP A 299 -41.79 18.82 3.99
N LYS A 300 -41.10 19.18 5.08
CA LYS A 300 -39.66 19.50 5.10
C LYS A 300 -38.74 18.32 4.77
N ALA A 301 -39.26 17.09 4.77
CA ALA A 301 -38.53 15.88 4.36
C ALA A 301 -38.90 15.43 2.93
N CYS A 302 -39.82 16.13 2.24
CA CYS A 302 -40.26 15.73 0.91
C CYS A 302 -39.13 15.87 -0.11
N LYS A 303 -38.59 14.71 -0.49
CA LYS A 303 -37.45 14.56 -1.40
C LYS A 303 -37.81 14.95 -2.82
N ASP A 304 -36.88 15.59 -3.53
CA ASP A 304 -37.05 15.81 -4.98
C ASP A 304 -37.13 14.48 -5.75
N SER A 305 -37.63 14.56 -6.97
CA SER A 305 -37.43 13.53 -8.02
C SER A 305 -36.56 14.06 -9.16
N ALA A 306 -36.02 15.26 -8.99
CA ALA A 306 -35.16 15.94 -9.97
C ALA A 306 -33.78 15.29 -10.05
N SER A 307 -33.24 14.93 -8.88
CA SER A 307 -31.97 14.25 -8.73
C SER A 307 -32.27 12.76 -8.56
N GLY A 308 -31.52 11.88 -9.23
CA GLY A 308 -31.60 10.43 -8.98
C GLY A 308 -31.27 10.05 -7.52
N LYS A 309 -30.87 11.02 -6.70
CA LYS A 309 -30.49 10.90 -5.29
C LYS A 309 -31.63 11.21 -4.33
N ARG A 310 -32.79 11.69 -4.79
CA ARG A 310 -33.96 12.05 -3.96
C ARG A 310 -33.63 13.07 -2.86
N LYS A 311 -33.02 14.21 -3.19
CA LYS A 311 -32.46 15.15 -2.19
C LYS A 311 -33.56 15.88 -1.37
N PRO A 312 -33.46 15.96 -0.02
CA PRO A 312 -34.40 16.70 0.82
C PRO A 312 -34.19 18.23 0.75
N PRO A 313 -35.21 19.04 1.12
CA PRO A 313 -35.16 20.51 1.16
C PRO A 313 -33.93 21.10 1.86
N LEU A 314 -33.54 20.58 3.02
CA LEU A 314 -32.37 21.07 3.78
C LEU A 314 -31.08 21.02 2.93
N PHE A 315 -30.88 19.96 2.18
CA PHE A 315 -29.67 19.76 1.39
C PHE A 315 -29.65 20.58 0.10
N HIS A 316 -30.81 21.05 -0.39
CA HIS A 316 -30.86 22.09 -1.42
C HIS A 316 -30.41 23.44 -0.86
N ALA A 317 -30.87 23.82 0.34
CA ALA A 317 -30.43 25.06 0.98
C ALA A 317 -28.92 25.05 1.25
N ALA A 318 -28.40 23.92 1.73
CA ALA A 318 -26.99 23.72 1.98
C ALA A 318 -26.12 23.75 0.70
N GLU A 319 -26.54 23.07 -0.37
CA GLU A 319 -25.84 23.10 -1.67
C GLU A 319 -25.80 24.51 -2.28
N CYS A 320 -26.86 25.29 -2.09
CA CYS A 320 -26.93 26.68 -2.56
C CYS A 320 -26.22 27.68 -1.64
N GLY A 321 -25.74 27.29 -0.46
CA GLY A 321 -25.08 28.20 0.47
C GLY A 321 -26.03 29.10 1.28
N PHE A 322 -27.33 28.82 1.30
CA PHE A 322 -28.32 29.69 1.93
C PHE A 322 -28.47 29.39 3.43
N ILE A 323 -27.53 29.90 4.22
CA ILE A 323 -27.44 29.67 5.67
C ILE A 323 -28.77 29.97 6.40
N PRO A 324 -29.43 31.13 6.22
CA PRO A 324 -30.66 31.43 6.96
C PRO A 324 -31.79 30.42 6.71
N ILE A 325 -31.90 29.94 5.45
CA ILE A 325 -32.90 28.94 5.08
C ILE A 325 -32.54 27.58 5.69
N ALA A 326 -31.26 27.18 5.62
CA ALA A 326 -30.82 25.92 6.20
C ALA A 326 -30.99 25.91 7.73
N GLU A 327 -30.63 27.00 8.42
CA GLU A 327 -30.85 27.17 9.86
C GLU A 327 -32.34 27.08 10.22
N TYR A 328 -33.19 27.76 9.45
CA TYR A 328 -34.64 27.69 9.65
C TYR A 328 -35.16 26.26 9.51
N LEU A 329 -34.76 25.53 8.47
CA LEU A 329 -35.17 24.13 8.26
C LEU A 329 -34.69 23.21 9.39
N ILE A 330 -33.44 23.37 9.85
CA ILE A 330 -32.89 22.63 11.00
C ILE A 330 -33.69 22.95 12.27
N HIS A 331 -33.99 24.23 12.53
CA HIS A 331 -34.81 24.64 13.67
C HIS A 331 -36.24 24.06 13.62
N LYS A 332 -36.78 23.86 12.41
CA LYS A 332 -38.07 23.17 12.20
C LYS A 332 -37.95 21.64 12.22
N GLY A 333 -36.80 21.09 12.55
CA GLY A 333 -36.55 19.66 12.74
C GLY A 333 -36.23 18.89 11.47
N ALA A 334 -35.66 19.52 10.44
CA ALA A 334 -35.09 18.79 9.30
C ALA A 334 -33.88 17.97 9.76
N ASP A 335 -33.79 16.71 9.33
CA ASP A 335 -32.71 15.81 9.72
C ASP A 335 -31.45 16.05 8.89
N MET A 336 -30.35 16.37 9.58
CA MET A 336 -29.03 16.59 8.98
C MET A 336 -28.28 15.28 8.66
N LYS A 337 -28.73 14.15 9.23
CA LYS A 337 -28.09 12.83 9.07
C LYS A 337 -28.73 11.98 7.98
N GLU A 338 -29.63 12.57 7.19
CA GLU A 338 -30.27 11.87 6.08
C GLU A 338 -29.28 11.33 5.05
N ARG A 339 -29.71 10.22 4.43
CA ARG A 339 -28.97 9.52 3.40
C ARG A 339 -29.74 9.47 2.08
N SER A 340 -28.99 9.44 0.99
CA SER A 340 -29.51 9.21 -0.36
C SER A 340 -30.07 7.81 -0.53
N SER A 341 -30.80 7.60 -1.62
CA SER A 341 -31.28 6.28 -2.04
C SER A 341 -30.16 5.23 -2.18
N SER A 342 -28.93 5.66 -2.43
CA SER A 342 -27.74 4.80 -2.50
C SER A 342 -27.06 4.59 -1.15
N GLY A 343 -27.61 5.09 -0.04
CA GLY A 343 -27.06 4.97 1.31
C GLY A 343 -26.00 6.01 1.69
N GLN A 344 -25.70 6.99 0.83
CA GLN A 344 -24.70 8.02 1.12
C GLN A 344 -25.28 9.12 2.00
N ALA A 345 -24.59 9.52 3.08
CA ALA A 345 -24.96 10.73 3.81
C ALA A 345 -24.87 11.96 2.89
N TYR A 346 -25.94 12.75 2.82
CA TYR A 346 -25.93 13.96 1.98
C TYR A 346 -24.89 14.99 2.45
N PHE A 347 -24.50 14.94 3.73
CA PHE A 347 -23.42 15.76 4.27
C PHE A 347 -22.10 15.59 3.51
N VAL A 348 -21.82 14.41 2.92
CA VAL A 348 -20.61 14.22 2.10
C VAL A 348 -20.58 15.16 0.89
N GLU A 349 -21.72 15.41 0.25
CA GLU A 349 -21.78 16.33 -0.89
C GLU A 349 -21.57 17.78 -0.45
N ILE A 350 -22.09 18.15 0.72
CA ILE A 350 -21.87 19.46 1.33
C ILE A 350 -20.39 19.63 1.68
N ALA A 351 -19.78 18.66 2.36
CA ALA A 351 -18.39 18.68 2.79
C ALA A 351 -17.39 18.79 1.63
N ASN A 352 -17.79 18.33 0.44
CA ASN A 352 -16.98 18.41 -0.78
C ASN A 352 -17.25 19.67 -1.62
N SER A 353 -18.25 20.49 -1.26
CA SER A 353 -18.55 21.76 -1.92
C SER A 353 -17.55 22.87 -1.54
N ASP A 354 -17.80 24.11 -1.96
CA ASP A 354 -17.01 25.29 -1.53
C ASP A 354 -17.67 26.07 -0.38
N GLN A 355 -18.79 25.56 0.16
CA GLN A 355 -19.62 26.25 1.15
C GLN A 355 -19.08 26.08 2.58
N LEU A 356 -17.89 26.61 2.87
CA LEU A 356 -17.22 26.45 4.17
C LEU A 356 -18.10 26.79 5.38
N GLU A 357 -18.89 27.86 5.30
CA GLU A 357 -19.78 28.26 6.41
C GLU A 357 -20.95 27.30 6.62
N ILE A 358 -21.50 26.72 5.54
CA ILE A 358 -22.49 25.65 5.67
C ILE A 358 -21.84 24.39 6.27
N ILE A 359 -20.63 24.03 5.82
CA ILE A 359 -19.90 22.88 6.37
C ILE A 359 -19.67 23.08 7.88
N ARG A 360 -19.19 24.27 8.28
CA ARG A 360 -19.00 24.65 9.68
C ARG A 360 -20.28 24.53 10.48
N MET A 361 -21.39 25.06 9.96
CA MET A 361 -22.69 24.97 10.61
C MET A 361 -23.14 23.52 10.82
N PHE A 362 -23.00 22.66 9.80
CA PHE A 362 -23.38 21.26 9.90
C PHE A 362 -22.50 20.50 10.92
N LEU A 363 -21.18 20.72 10.90
CA LEU A 363 -20.26 20.12 11.88
C LEU A 363 -20.58 20.59 13.32
N ALA A 364 -20.80 21.89 13.51
CA ALA A 364 -21.19 22.46 14.81
C ALA A 364 -22.51 21.92 15.35
N ARG A 365 -23.37 21.39 14.46
CA ARG A 365 -24.67 20.81 14.80
C ARG A 365 -24.64 19.27 14.80
N GLY A 366 -23.44 18.67 14.87
CA GLY A 366 -23.26 17.24 15.14
C GLY A 366 -23.15 16.32 13.92
N CYS A 367 -22.87 16.88 12.72
CA CYS A 367 -22.35 16.06 11.63
C CYS A 367 -20.91 15.64 11.91
N ASP A 368 -20.56 14.41 11.53
CA ASP A 368 -19.25 13.83 11.81
C ASP A 368 -18.20 14.25 10.76
N ALA A 369 -17.09 14.82 11.22
CA ALA A 369 -15.95 15.20 10.38
C ALA A 369 -15.23 13.99 9.75
N ASN A 370 -15.47 12.79 10.26
CA ASN A 370 -14.95 11.52 9.74
C ASN A 370 -15.94 10.81 8.80
N THR A 371 -16.98 11.48 8.32
CA THR A 371 -17.94 10.86 7.39
C THR A 371 -17.25 10.39 6.09
N TYR A 372 -17.65 9.23 5.60
CA TYR A 372 -17.14 8.61 4.36
C TYR A 372 -18.16 8.71 3.22
N SER A 373 -17.67 8.86 2.00
CA SER A 373 -18.44 8.66 0.79
C SER A 373 -18.72 7.17 0.56
N LEU A 374 -19.62 6.85 -0.37
CA LEU A 374 -19.86 5.46 -0.76
C LEU A 374 -18.62 4.76 -1.33
N SER A 375 -17.62 5.48 -1.86
CA SER A 375 -16.35 4.88 -2.31
C SER A 375 -15.43 4.48 -1.16
N GLY A 376 -15.85 4.66 0.10
CA GLY A 376 -15.03 4.45 1.29
C GLY A 376 -14.04 5.58 1.54
N GLN A 377 -14.19 6.74 0.90
CA GLN A 377 -13.25 7.85 1.06
C GLN A 377 -13.77 8.88 2.06
N SER A 378 -12.98 9.22 3.07
CA SER A 378 -13.36 10.25 4.05
C SER A 378 -13.40 11.64 3.41
N ILE A 379 -14.27 12.52 3.95
CA ILE A 379 -14.33 13.92 3.53
C ILE A 379 -13.01 14.67 3.78
N PHE A 380 -12.24 14.26 4.79
CA PHE A 380 -10.90 14.79 5.04
C PHE A 380 -9.92 14.47 3.91
N ILE A 381 -9.91 13.22 3.41
CA ILE A 381 -9.10 12.84 2.26
C ILE A 381 -9.55 13.58 0.99
N TYR A 382 -10.85 13.83 0.80
CA TYR A 382 -11.30 14.69 -0.30
C TYR A 382 -10.73 16.11 -0.21
N ALA A 383 -10.70 16.72 0.98
CA ALA A 383 -10.10 18.04 1.19
C ALA A 383 -8.60 18.05 0.84
N ILE A 384 -7.85 17.00 1.23
CA ILE A 384 -6.45 16.81 0.84
C ILE A 384 -6.29 16.66 -0.68
N LYS A 385 -7.10 15.79 -1.31
CA LYS A 385 -7.06 15.59 -2.77
C LYS A 385 -7.43 16.87 -3.53
N LYS A 386 -8.36 17.68 -3.03
CA LYS A 386 -8.71 19.00 -3.59
C LYS A 386 -7.60 20.03 -3.34
N GLY A 387 -6.74 19.79 -2.35
CA GLY A 387 -5.67 20.68 -1.95
C GLY A 387 -6.19 21.94 -1.25
N SER A 388 -7.33 21.83 -0.56
CA SER A 388 -7.96 22.97 0.10
C SER A 388 -7.60 23.02 1.59
N LEU A 389 -6.56 23.78 1.92
CA LEU A 389 -6.12 23.97 3.31
C LEU A 389 -7.24 24.52 4.23
N PRO A 390 -8.12 25.44 3.78
CA PRO A 390 -9.27 25.86 4.59
C PRO A 390 -10.22 24.71 4.97
N HIS A 391 -10.49 23.77 4.06
CA HIS A 391 -11.32 22.60 4.36
C HIS A 391 -10.62 21.64 5.32
N ILE A 392 -9.31 21.41 5.12
CA ILE A 392 -8.49 20.59 6.02
C ILE A 392 -8.54 21.13 7.45
N LYS A 393 -8.31 22.45 7.60
CA LYS A 393 -8.37 23.15 8.89
C LYS A 393 -9.74 23.00 9.54
N LEU A 394 -10.80 23.33 8.80
CA LEU A 394 -12.17 23.23 9.30
C LEU A 394 -12.50 21.80 9.76
N LEU A 395 -12.15 20.78 8.99
CA LEU A 395 -12.46 19.40 9.35
C LEU A 395 -11.68 18.95 10.61
N LEU A 396 -10.43 19.37 10.77
CA LEU A 396 -9.63 19.07 11.97
C LEU A 396 -10.13 19.83 13.21
N GLU A 397 -10.63 21.06 13.06
CA GLU A 397 -11.31 21.81 14.15
C GLU A 397 -12.47 20.99 14.76
N TYR A 398 -13.10 20.13 13.96
CA TYR A 398 -14.21 19.26 14.37
C TYR A 398 -13.82 17.78 14.48
N GLY A 399 -12.53 17.46 14.64
CA GLY A 399 -12.07 16.12 15.02
C GLY A 399 -11.92 15.12 13.87
N ALA A 400 -11.69 15.58 12.64
CA ALA A 400 -11.27 14.69 11.56
C ALA A 400 -9.95 13.98 11.92
N ASP A 401 -9.81 12.72 11.50
CA ASP A 401 -8.57 11.97 11.64
C ASP A 401 -7.48 12.51 10.69
N ILE A 402 -6.45 13.13 11.28
CA ILE A 402 -5.31 13.67 10.53
C ILE A 402 -4.50 12.58 9.80
N ASN A 403 -4.57 11.34 10.29
CA ASN A 403 -3.88 10.17 9.73
C ASN A 403 -4.80 9.33 8.84
N ALA A 404 -5.95 9.87 8.44
CA ALA A 404 -6.89 9.17 7.58
C ALA A 404 -6.21 8.66 6.31
N ARG A 405 -6.68 7.49 5.86
CA ARG A 405 -6.26 6.82 4.64
C ARG A 405 -7.36 6.92 3.59
N ASP A 406 -6.97 6.94 2.32
CA ASP A 406 -7.94 6.82 1.25
C ASP A 406 -8.40 5.35 1.07
N ASN A 407 -9.30 5.14 0.12
CA ASN A 407 -9.87 3.82 -0.14
C ASN A 407 -8.89 2.80 -0.73
N THR A 408 -7.68 3.21 -1.09
CA THR A 408 -6.57 2.30 -1.46
C THR A 408 -5.65 2.00 -0.27
N GLY A 409 -5.92 2.59 0.90
CA GLY A 409 -5.06 2.51 2.07
C GLY A 409 -3.95 3.55 2.08
N GLN A 410 -3.88 4.46 1.10
CA GLN A 410 -2.82 5.47 1.04
C GLN A 410 -3.04 6.56 2.12
N PRO A 411 -2.05 6.86 2.99
CA PRO A 411 -2.16 7.93 3.98
C PRO A 411 -2.37 9.31 3.34
N GLY A 412 -3.20 10.14 3.96
CA GLY A 412 -3.45 11.52 3.52
C GLY A 412 -2.17 12.34 3.33
N LEU A 413 -1.19 12.16 4.23
CA LEU A 413 0.10 12.82 4.15
C LEU A 413 0.89 12.46 2.87
N HIS A 414 0.86 11.17 2.48
CA HIS A 414 1.46 10.69 1.23
C HIS A 414 0.73 11.23 -0.01
N ILE A 415 -0.59 11.37 0.05
CA ILE A 415 -1.39 11.96 -1.03
C ILE A 415 -0.99 13.43 -1.26
N ALA A 416 -0.84 14.21 -0.19
CA ALA A 416 -0.38 15.60 -0.27
C ALA A 416 1.02 15.70 -0.90
N MET A 417 1.94 14.81 -0.51
CA MET A 417 3.28 14.70 -1.12
C MET A 417 3.25 14.33 -2.60
N GLY A 418 2.41 13.36 -2.99
CA GLY A 418 2.24 12.93 -4.38
C GLY A 418 1.75 14.08 -5.27
N LYS A 419 0.89 14.95 -4.73
CA LYS A 419 0.39 16.16 -5.40
C LYS A 419 1.33 17.37 -5.33
N ASN A 420 2.52 17.21 -4.78
CA ASN A 420 3.49 18.30 -4.58
C ASN A 420 2.94 19.49 -3.76
N ARG A 421 2.02 19.22 -2.83
CA ARG A 421 1.42 20.23 -1.93
C ARG A 421 2.19 20.30 -0.62
N LEU A 422 3.43 20.78 -0.71
CA LEU A 422 4.34 20.88 0.44
C LEU A 422 3.80 21.80 1.54
N ASP A 423 3.00 22.80 1.18
CA ASP A 423 2.27 23.65 2.13
C ASP A 423 1.31 22.82 3.01
N ILE A 424 0.59 21.87 2.42
CA ILE A 424 -0.29 20.95 3.16
C ILE A 424 0.53 19.93 3.94
N VAL A 425 1.59 19.37 3.36
CA VAL A 425 2.47 18.40 4.05
C VAL A 425 3.05 19.03 5.31
N SER A 426 3.64 20.22 5.21
CA SER A 426 4.22 20.91 6.36
C SER A 426 3.16 21.23 7.41
N TRP A 427 2.00 21.72 6.98
CA TRP A 427 0.91 22.05 7.90
C TRP A 427 0.37 20.80 8.62
N LEU A 428 0.15 19.68 7.92
CA LEU A 428 -0.28 18.42 8.53
C LEU A 428 0.73 17.90 9.56
N LEU A 429 2.02 17.93 9.21
CA LEU A 429 3.11 17.58 10.12
C LEU A 429 3.19 18.50 11.35
N GLU A 430 2.79 19.77 11.21
CA GLU A 430 2.72 20.74 12.33
C GLU A 430 1.57 20.43 13.30
N HIS A 431 0.56 19.70 12.82
CA HIS A 431 -0.66 19.41 13.57
C HIS A 431 -0.77 17.93 13.96
N GLY A 432 0.36 17.20 13.96
CA GLY A 432 0.44 15.84 14.51
C GLY A 432 0.19 14.70 13.52
N ALA A 433 0.30 14.95 12.21
CA ALA A 433 0.33 13.86 11.24
C ALA A 433 1.56 12.98 11.47
N ASP A 434 1.37 11.66 11.43
CA ASP A 434 2.44 10.70 11.64
C ASP A 434 3.45 10.78 10.47
N PRO A 435 4.72 11.17 10.72
CA PRO A 435 5.72 11.26 9.68
C PRO A 435 6.26 9.89 9.23
N ASN A 436 5.94 8.81 9.94
CA ASN A 436 6.42 7.45 9.67
C ASN A 436 5.49 6.63 8.79
N VAL A 437 4.39 7.22 8.32
CA VAL A 437 3.47 6.54 7.42
C VAL A 437 4.17 6.11 6.12
N THR A 438 3.78 4.94 5.62
CA THR A 438 4.26 4.40 4.35
C THR A 438 3.24 4.57 3.24
N GLY A 439 3.73 4.85 2.03
CA GLY A 439 2.94 4.87 0.80
C GLY A 439 2.55 3.47 0.34
N LEU A 440 1.86 3.40 -0.79
CA LEU A 440 1.40 2.13 -1.37
C LEU A 440 2.56 1.20 -1.80
N THR A 441 3.74 1.76 -2.11
CA THR A 441 4.93 0.99 -2.46
C THR A 441 5.83 0.69 -1.25
N GLY A 442 5.35 0.95 -0.02
CA GLY A 442 6.10 0.72 1.22
C GLY A 442 7.13 1.80 1.57
N ASN A 443 7.32 2.80 0.69
CA ASN A 443 8.22 3.92 0.93
C ASN A 443 7.72 4.83 2.06
N THR A 444 8.62 5.21 2.95
CA THR A 444 8.40 6.20 4.00
C THR A 444 8.40 7.62 3.44
N MET A 445 7.95 8.57 4.26
CA MET A 445 7.99 10.00 3.92
C MET A 445 9.42 10.52 3.71
N ILE A 446 10.38 10.07 4.54
CA ILE A 446 11.80 10.49 4.41
C ILE A 446 12.38 9.99 3.08
N GLU A 447 12.18 8.70 2.74
CA GLU A 447 12.67 8.15 1.47
C GLU A 447 12.09 8.92 0.28
N SER A 448 10.79 9.22 0.33
CA SER A 448 10.11 10.00 -0.69
C SER A 448 10.68 11.42 -0.83
N ALA A 449 10.99 12.07 0.29
CA ALA A 449 11.58 13.41 0.30
C ALA A 449 13.02 13.41 -0.24
N LEU A 450 13.83 12.39 0.10
CA LEU A 450 15.17 12.19 -0.42
C LEU A 450 15.18 11.95 -1.93
N HIS A 451 14.31 11.06 -2.44
CA HIS A 451 14.17 10.81 -3.89
C HIS A 451 13.77 12.08 -4.66
N LYS A 452 12.95 12.94 -4.05
CA LYS A 452 12.57 14.25 -4.61
C LYS A 452 13.62 15.34 -4.39
N LYS A 453 14.76 15.03 -3.76
CA LYS A 453 15.84 15.98 -3.40
C LYS A 453 15.34 17.17 -2.58
N ASN A 454 14.33 16.97 -1.74
CA ASN A 454 13.75 18.00 -0.90
C ASN A 454 14.28 17.86 0.54
N TYR A 455 15.51 18.34 0.75
CA TYR A 455 16.22 18.19 2.02
C TYR A 455 15.60 19.00 3.17
N ASP A 456 14.96 20.13 2.86
CA ASP A 456 14.18 20.90 3.84
C ASP A 456 13.01 20.07 4.40
N LEU A 457 12.33 19.32 3.53
CA LEU A 457 11.28 18.40 3.96
C LEU A 457 11.84 17.23 4.77
N VAL A 458 13.04 16.72 4.46
CA VAL A 458 13.68 15.68 5.28
C VAL A 458 13.95 16.22 6.69
N ASN A 459 14.51 17.43 6.80
CA ASN A 459 14.74 18.09 8.09
C ASN A 459 13.45 18.34 8.87
N LEU A 460 12.37 18.72 8.18
CA LEU A 460 11.05 18.88 8.79
C LEU A 460 10.53 17.55 9.33
N LEU A 461 10.59 16.47 8.53
CA LEU A 461 10.16 15.13 8.94
C LEU A 461 10.95 14.64 10.17
N LEU A 462 12.27 14.80 10.16
CA LEU A 462 13.15 14.47 11.28
C LEU A 462 12.82 15.27 12.55
N THR A 463 12.49 16.56 12.38
CA THR A 463 12.06 17.41 13.49
C THR A 463 10.73 16.94 14.09
N ARG A 464 9.89 16.26 13.30
CA ARG A 464 8.58 15.74 13.72
C ARG A 464 8.59 14.28 14.12
N GLY A 465 9.76 13.66 14.28
CA GLY A 465 9.89 12.30 14.80
C GLY A 465 9.84 11.21 13.74
N ALA A 466 10.17 11.55 12.49
CA ALA A 466 10.43 10.52 11.48
C ALA A 466 11.63 9.65 11.91
N ASN A 467 11.51 8.34 11.73
CA ASN A 467 12.54 7.37 12.04
C ASN A 467 13.72 7.55 11.09
N PRO A 468 14.92 7.90 11.58
CA PRO A 468 16.08 8.04 10.72
C PRO A 468 16.72 6.69 10.34
N ASN A 469 16.38 5.60 11.02
CA ASN A 469 16.89 4.24 10.78
C ASN A 469 16.05 3.46 9.76
N VAL A 470 15.35 4.16 8.86
CA VAL A 470 14.72 3.51 7.71
C VAL A 470 15.83 3.01 6.80
N THR A 471 15.76 1.74 6.42
CA THR A 471 16.84 1.03 5.73
C THR A 471 17.33 1.81 4.51
N GLY A 472 18.62 2.15 4.50
CA GLY A 472 19.26 2.81 3.37
C GLY A 472 19.19 4.33 3.39
N VAL A 473 18.42 4.99 4.26
CA VAL A 473 18.32 6.47 4.30
C VAL A 473 19.68 7.15 4.47
N LEU A 474 20.47 6.71 5.46
CA LEU A 474 21.79 7.27 5.71
C LEU A 474 22.75 7.02 4.53
N ARG A 475 22.71 5.81 3.98
CA ARG A 475 23.51 5.41 2.81
C ARG A 475 23.14 6.19 1.54
N THR A 476 21.85 6.28 1.21
CA THR A 476 21.35 7.04 0.06
C THR A 476 21.73 8.51 0.17
N THR A 477 21.71 9.07 1.38
CA THR A 477 22.16 10.44 1.63
C THR A 477 23.64 10.61 1.30
N LEU A 478 24.49 9.68 1.74
CA LEU A 478 25.93 9.70 1.46
C LEU A 478 26.26 9.47 -0.02
N GLN A 479 25.56 8.57 -0.70
CA GLN A 479 25.80 8.19 -2.10
C GLN A 479 25.27 9.20 -3.12
N ASN A 480 24.48 10.20 -2.68
CA ASN A 480 23.91 11.19 -3.59
C ASN A 480 24.99 12.18 -4.06
N ASN A 481 25.56 11.90 -5.24
CA ASN A 481 26.59 12.73 -5.88
C ASN A 481 26.08 14.10 -6.35
N ASP A 482 24.77 14.28 -6.51
CA ASP A 482 24.17 15.57 -6.89
C ASP A 482 24.03 16.52 -5.69
N MET A 483 24.20 16.02 -4.47
CA MET A 483 24.15 16.82 -3.23
C MET A 483 25.49 17.53 -3.04
N LYS A 484 25.45 18.84 -2.73
CA LYS A 484 26.66 19.55 -2.32
C LYS A 484 27.19 19.02 -0.99
N ASP A 485 28.50 19.09 -0.80
CA ASP A 485 29.17 18.50 0.38
C ASP A 485 28.72 19.12 1.71
N ASP A 486 28.48 20.43 1.74
CA ASP A 486 27.94 21.16 2.89
C ASP A 486 26.54 20.66 3.25
N VAL A 487 25.64 20.60 2.27
CA VAL A 487 24.27 20.08 2.44
C VAL A 487 24.28 18.62 2.88
N ARG A 488 25.19 17.80 2.32
CA ARG A 488 25.35 16.39 2.71
C ARG A 488 25.79 16.27 4.16
N ALA A 489 26.79 17.05 4.57
CA ALA A 489 27.29 17.06 5.94
C ALA A 489 26.18 17.47 6.92
N ASP A 490 25.44 18.54 6.62
CA ASP A 490 24.33 19.01 7.45
C ASP A 490 23.22 17.97 7.58
N LEU A 491 22.82 17.34 6.47
CA LEU A 491 21.73 16.36 6.47
C LEU A 491 22.12 15.06 7.18
N VAL A 492 23.34 14.57 6.96
CA VAL A 492 23.90 13.43 7.70
C VAL A 492 23.98 13.75 9.19
N GLY A 493 24.45 14.95 9.55
CA GLY A 493 24.47 15.42 10.93
C GLY A 493 23.07 15.44 11.54
N ALA A 494 22.06 15.93 10.81
CA ALA A 494 20.67 15.92 11.26
C ALA A 494 20.14 14.49 11.49
N LEU A 495 20.45 13.55 10.59
CA LEU A 495 20.09 12.13 10.74
C LEU A 495 20.72 11.51 11.99
N LEU A 496 22.04 11.66 12.17
CA LEU A 496 22.77 11.12 13.32
C LEU A 496 22.31 11.74 14.64
N ASN A 497 22.04 13.05 14.66
CA ASN A 497 21.48 13.76 15.82
C ASN A 497 20.07 13.26 16.20
N LYS A 498 19.34 12.68 15.26
CA LYS A 498 18.03 12.04 15.51
C LYS A 498 18.13 10.55 15.78
N GLY A 499 19.35 10.01 15.87
CA GLY A 499 19.60 8.62 16.23
C GLY A 499 19.71 7.67 15.04
N ALA A 500 20.07 8.16 13.84
CA ALA A 500 20.53 7.27 12.78
C ALA A 500 21.75 6.45 13.28
N ASP A 501 21.78 5.16 12.98
CA ASP A 501 22.87 4.28 13.38
C ASP A 501 24.08 4.46 12.45
N PRO A 502 25.22 5.01 12.92
CA PRO A 502 26.42 5.15 12.10
C PRO A 502 27.09 3.81 11.76
N ASN A 503 26.63 2.70 12.35
CA ASN A 503 27.17 1.36 12.18
C ASN A 503 26.32 0.46 11.26
N GLU A 504 25.30 1.00 10.60
CA GLU A 504 24.50 0.28 9.61
C GLU A 504 25.40 -0.43 8.59
N THR A 505 25.04 -1.66 8.24
CA THR A 505 25.69 -2.43 7.17
C THR A 505 24.69 -2.72 6.05
N ASP A 506 25.18 -2.78 4.82
CA ASP A 506 24.36 -3.26 3.70
C ASP A 506 24.25 -4.80 3.68
N SER A 507 23.63 -5.34 2.63
CA SER A 507 23.45 -6.78 2.43
C SER A 507 24.76 -7.56 2.27
N TRP A 508 25.88 -6.89 1.97
CA TRP A 508 27.20 -7.51 1.89
C TRP A 508 27.98 -7.36 3.20
N GLY A 509 27.40 -6.71 4.22
CA GLY A 509 28.05 -6.46 5.50
C GLY A 509 28.97 -5.24 5.49
N GLU A 510 29.00 -4.45 4.41
CA GLU A 510 29.83 -3.25 4.36
C GLU A 510 29.22 -2.14 5.23
N SER A 511 30.02 -1.63 6.16
CA SER A 511 29.63 -0.51 7.02
C SER A 511 29.36 0.74 6.20
N VAL A 512 28.27 1.46 6.50
CA VAL A 512 27.95 2.76 5.87
C VAL A 512 29.07 3.80 6.05
N MET A 513 29.87 3.67 7.12
CA MET A 513 31.04 4.51 7.37
C MET A 513 32.17 4.30 6.34
N SER A 514 32.15 3.20 5.57
CA SER A 514 33.08 2.99 4.43
C SER A 514 32.94 4.12 3.41
N LEU A 515 31.70 4.57 3.15
CA LEU A 515 31.42 5.68 2.23
C LEU A 515 32.00 6.99 2.75
N VAL A 516 31.93 7.23 4.06
CA VAL A 516 32.49 8.43 4.69
C VAL A 516 34.02 8.46 4.55
N VAL A 517 34.68 7.33 4.86
CA VAL A 517 36.14 7.19 4.77
C VAL A 517 36.62 7.32 3.32
N THR A 518 35.92 6.70 2.36
CA THR A 518 36.25 6.82 0.93
C THR A 518 36.07 8.26 0.40
N LEU A 519 34.96 8.94 0.76
CA LEU A 519 34.71 10.34 0.40
C LEU A 519 35.82 11.29 0.89
N GLY A 520 36.47 10.98 2.00
CA GLY A 520 37.59 11.78 2.50
C GLY A 520 37.18 13.11 3.13
N ASN A 521 35.89 13.31 3.41
CA ASN A 521 35.39 14.51 4.07
C ASN A 521 35.63 14.42 5.59
N THR A 522 36.49 15.29 6.11
CA THR A 522 36.86 15.35 7.53
C THR A 522 35.66 15.61 8.45
N ASP A 523 34.74 16.49 8.08
CA ASP A 523 33.60 16.85 8.93
C ASP A 523 32.60 15.70 9.04
N LEU A 524 32.36 14.98 7.93
CA LEU A 524 31.55 13.76 7.95
C LEU A 524 32.19 12.68 8.81
N LEU A 525 33.50 12.44 8.68
CA LEU A 525 34.21 11.45 9.50
C LEU A 525 34.16 11.83 10.99
N ARG A 526 34.40 13.10 11.32
CA ARG A 526 34.29 13.62 12.68
C ARG A 526 32.89 13.41 13.25
N THR A 527 31.85 13.70 12.46
CA THR A 527 30.45 13.55 12.88
C THR A 527 30.12 12.08 13.13
N PHE A 528 30.48 11.17 12.21
CA PHE A 528 30.26 9.74 12.39
C PHE A 528 30.91 9.20 13.66
N LEU A 529 32.18 9.55 13.89
CA LEU A 529 32.93 9.13 15.07
C LEU A 529 32.32 9.67 16.37
N ALA A 530 31.90 10.93 16.38
CA ALA A 530 31.22 11.55 17.53
C ALA A 530 29.90 10.86 17.89
N HIS A 531 29.22 10.26 16.91
CA HIS A 531 27.99 9.49 17.11
C HIS A 531 28.23 7.98 17.33
N GLY A 532 29.48 7.55 17.52
CA GLY A 532 29.81 6.15 17.84
C GLY A 532 30.02 5.24 16.62
N GLY A 533 30.35 5.81 15.46
CA GLY A 533 30.78 5.04 14.30
C GLY A 533 32.03 4.21 14.61
N ASN A 534 32.02 2.94 14.25
CA ASN A 534 33.07 1.99 14.58
C ASN A 534 34.29 2.15 13.65
N PRO A 535 35.45 2.63 14.16
CA PRO A 535 36.62 2.88 13.32
C PRO A 535 37.38 1.60 12.91
N ASN A 536 36.99 0.43 13.43
CA ASN A 536 37.65 -0.86 13.20
C ASN A 536 37.04 -1.66 12.05
N LYS A 537 36.13 -1.05 11.29
CA LYS A 537 35.55 -1.66 10.08
C LYS A 537 36.54 -1.62 8.92
N LYS A 538 36.16 -2.29 7.83
CA LYS A 538 37.01 -2.54 6.67
C LYS A 538 36.36 -2.06 5.37
N ILE A 539 37.18 -1.72 4.38
CA ILE A 539 36.84 -1.45 2.98
C ILE A 539 37.60 -2.48 2.16
N ASN A 540 36.92 -3.39 1.44
CA ASN A 540 37.59 -4.44 0.66
C ASN A 540 38.72 -5.16 1.45
N ASP A 541 38.42 -5.57 2.68
CA ASP A 541 39.36 -6.18 3.65
C ASP A 541 40.44 -5.29 4.29
N GLU A 542 40.64 -4.08 3.79
CA GLU A 542 41.55 -3.09 4.36
C GLU A 542 40.90 -2.34 5.54
N THR A 543 41.61 -2.18 6.66
CA THR A 543 41.08 -1.41 7.81
C THR A 543 40.92 0.06 7.44
N PHE A 544 39.94 0.77 8.00
CA PHE A 544 39.80 2.22 7.76
C PHE A 544 41.09 2.99 8.06
N LEU A 545 41.86 2.54 9.06
CA LEU A 545 43.16 3.11 9.41
C LEU A 545 44.20 2.94 8.29
N LEU A 546 44.33 1.73 7.74
CA LEU A 546 45.23 1.48 6.60
C LEU A 546 44.80 2.27 5.36
N TYR A 547 43.50 2.32 5.08
CA TYR A 547 42.98 3.10 3.96
C TYR A 547 43.33 4.59 4.09
N ALA A 548 43.19 5.17 5.29
CA ALA A 548 43.57 6.57 5.54
C ALA A 548 45.09 6.82 5.35
N ILE A 549 45.93 5.84 5.70
CA ILE A 549 47.39 5.89 5.50
C ILE A 549 47.73 5.85 4.01
N ASP A 550 47.17 4.90 3.26
CA ASP A 550 47.43 4.74 1.81
C ASP A 550 47.02 5.99 1.00
N HIS A 551 46.04 6.75 1.50
CA HIS A 551 45.59 8.01 0.89
C HIS A 551 46.25 9.26 1.48
N ALA A 552 47.27 9.11 2.35
CA ALA A 552 48.03 10.20 2.98
C ALA A 552 47.15 11.21 3.76
N ARG A 553 46.08 10.74 4.42
CA ARG A 553 45.14 11.58 5.18
C ARG A 553 45.47 11.57 6.67
N LEU A 554 46.52 12.28 7.07
CA LEU A 554 47.03 12.27 8.46
C LEU A 554 45.96 12.67 9.51
N GLU A 555 45.11 13.65 9.18
CA GLU A 555 44.01 14.04 10.08
C GLU A 555 43.01 12.89 10.29
N HIS A 556 42.72 12.11 9.24
CA HIS A 556 41.82 10.94 9.33
C HIS A 556 42.46 9.84 10.16
N VAL A 557 43.76 9.61 10.01
CA VAL A 557 44.54 8.69 10.85
C VAL A 557 44.41 9.09 12.32
N GLU A 558 44.65 10.36 12.66
CA GLU A 558 44.53 10.85 14.04
C GLU A 558 43.10 10.75 14.57
N MET A 559 42.08 11.08 13.77
CA MET A 559 40.68 10.96 14.17
C MET A 559 40.28 9.50 14.43
N LEU A 560 40.64 8.57 13.55
CA LEU A 560 40.34 7.15 13.73
C LEU A 560 41.02 6.58 14.99
N LEU A 561 42.31 6.89 15.20
CA LEU A 561 43.06 6.43 16.37
C LEU A 561 42.50 7.01 17.68
N SER A 562 42.17 8.31 17.70
CA SER A 562 41.58 8.96 18.88
C SER A 562 40.20 8.42 19.26
N HIS A 563 39.51 7.75 18.33
CA HIS A 563 38.22 7.10 18.57
C HIS A 563 38.33 5.57 18.67
N GLY A 564 39.54 5.03 18.85
CA GLY A 564 39.74 3.62 19.19
C GLY A 564 39.94 2.68 17.99
N ALA A 565 40.44 3.18 16.86
CA ALA A 565 40.98 2.31 15.83
C ALA A 565 42.14 1.48 16.39
N ASP A 566 42.12 0.17 16.13
CA ASP A 566 43.19 -0.74 16.50
C ASP A 566 44.40 -0.48 15.61
N VAL A 567 45.36 0.23 16.19
CA VAL A 567 46.64 0.60 15.57
C VAL A 567 47.48 -0.62 15.15
N ASN A 568 47.19 -1.79 15.72
CA ASN A 568 47.90 -3.05 15.45
C ASN A 568 47.08 -4.03 14.58
N ALA A 569 45.88 -3.64 14.14
CA ALA A 569 45.04 -4.48 13.30
C ALA A 569 45.72 -4.76 11.97
N ALA A 570 45.82 -6.04 11.63
CA ALA A 570 46.26 -6.47 10.31
C ALA A 570 45.06 -6.62 9.37
N ASP A 571 45.21 -6.19 8.12
CA ASP A 571 44.28 -6.59 7.06
C ASP A 571 44.50 -8.06 6.64
N ASN A 572 43.70 -8.53 5.69
CA ASN A 572 43.78 -9.93 5.24
C ASN A 572 45.08 -10.23 4.46
N GLU A 573 45.81 -9.20 4.00
CA GLU A 573 47.12 -9.35 3.37
C GLU A 573 48.27 -9.38 4.38
N GLY A 574 47.96 -9.19 5.68
CA GLY A 574 48.91 -9.10 6.76
C GLY A 574 49.63 -7.75 6.82
N ARG A 575 49.09 -6.69 6.18
CA ARG A 575 49.61 -5.33 6.32
C ARG A 575 49.23 -4.80 7.70
N VAL A 576 50.19 -4.16 8.35
CA VAL A 576 50.04 -3.56 9.68
C VAL A 576 50.35 -2.07 9.55
N PRO A 577 49.54 -1.16 10.15
CA PRO A 577 49.73 0.30 10.01
C PRO A 577 51.16 0.78 10.20
N LEU A 578 51.85 0.29 11.25
CA LEU A 578 53.23 0.69 11.52
C LEU A 578 54.22 0.24 10.43
N LEU A 579 54.04 -0.95 9.85
CA LEU A 579 54.89 -1.41 8.74
C LEU A 579 54.68 -0.56 7.49
N GLU A 580 53.44 -0.14 7.25
CA GLU A 580 53.10 0.71 6.12
C GLU A 580 53.75 2.09 6.26
N ALA A 581 53.66 2.72 7.43
CA ALA A 581 54.33 3.98 7.71
C ALA A 581 55.86 3.91 7.51
N VAL A 582 56.50 2.81 7.96
CA VAL A 582 57.94 2.57 7.74
C VAL A 582 58.27 2.38 6.25
N ARG A 583 57.41 1.67 5.50
CA ARG A 583 57.56 1.48 4.04
C ARG A 583 57.52 2.81 3.29
N LEU A 584 56.62 3.70 3.70
CA LEU A 584 56.46 5.05 3.14
C LEU A 584 57.58 6.02 3.57
N LYS A 585 58.40 5.64 4.57
CA LYS A 585 59.39 6.52 5.22
C LYS A 585 58.76 7.79 5.84
N ASP A 586 57.53 7.67 6.31
CA ASP A 586 56.80 8.77 6.94
C ASP A 586 57.04 8.76 8.45
N LYS A 587 58.12 9.43 8.86
CA LYS A 587 58.49 9.52 10.28
C LYS A 587 57.38 10.14 11.15
N PRO A 588 56.75 11.28 10.79
CA PRO A 588 55.61 11.80 11.56
C PRO A 588 54.50 10.76 11.78
N LEU A 589 54.15 9.99 10.74
CA LEU A 589 53.16 8.92 10.86
C LEU A 589 53.66 7.78 11.78
N VAL A 590 54.92 7.37 11.68
CA VAL A 590 55.52 6.38 12.59
C VAL A 590 55.43 6.84 14.04
N GLU A 591 55.80 8.09 14.33
CA GLU A 591 55.71 8.67 15.67
C GLU A 591 54.26 8.74 16.18
N LEU A 592 53.33 9.11 15.31
CA LEU A 592 51.89 9.14 15.61
C LEU A 592 51.38 7.75 15.98
N LEU A 593 51.64 6.73 15.15
CA LEU A 593 51.19 5.36 15.41
C LEU A 593 51.79 4.81 16.71
N LEU A 594 53.08 5.04 16.97
CA LEU A 594 53.74 4.64 18.23
C LEU A 594 53.17 5.38 19.44
N ARG A 595 52.77 6.64 19.29
CA ARG A 595 52.08 7.41 20.35
C ARG A 595 50.72 6.80 20.71
N PHE A 596 50.00 6.27 19.72
CA PHE A 596 48.73 5.57 19.91
C PHE A 596 48.89 4.07 20.24
N GLY A 597 50.10 3.60 20.54
CA GLY A 597 50.33 2.24 21.06
C GLY A 597 50.59 1.18 19.98
N ALA A 598 51.06 1.56 18.79
CA ALA A 598 51.59 0.60 17.83
C ALA A 598 52.72 -0.22 18.47
N ASP A 599 52.62 -1.55 18.41
CA ASP A 599 53.66 -2.44 18.92
C ASP A 599 54.84 -2.42 17.92
N PRO A 600 56.02 -1.92 18.34
CA PRO A 600 57.21 -1.82 17.48
C PRO A 600 57.76 -3.20 17.06
N ASN A 601 57.27 -4.27 17.66
CA ASN A 601 57.61 -5.65 17.36
C ASN A 601 56.47 -6.41 16.64
N LYS A 602 55.32 -5.78 16.39
CA LYS A 602 54.18 -6.42 15.70
C LYS A 602 54.62 -6.91 14.34
N MET A 603 54.59 -8.23 14.19
CA MET A 603 55.02 -8.88 12.96
C MET A 603 53.86 -8.90 11.95
N GLY A 604 54.08 -8.27 10.79
CA GLY A 604 53.34 -8.59 9.56
C GLY A 604 54.11 -9.65 8.77
N LYS A 605 54.54 -9.33 7.55
CA LYS A 605 55.50 -10.18 6.80
C LYS A 605 56.94 -10.07 7.30
N ILE A 606 57.28 -8.94 7.94
CA ILE A 606 58.60 -8.60 8.49
C ILE A 606 58.39 -7.79 9.77
N LYS A 607 59.37 -7.77 10.69
CA LYS A 607 59.34 -6.87 11.85
C LYS A 607 59.60 -5.42 11.42
N PRO A 608 59.00 -4.41 12.09
CA PRO A 608 59.21 -2.99 11.74
C PRO A 608 60.67 -2.56 11.67
N LEU A 609 61.49 -2.93 12.66
CA LEU A 609 62.91 -2.58 12.67
C LEU A 609 63.68 -3.19 11.49
N ALA A 610 63.42 -4.45 11.17
CA ALA A 610 64.06 -5.13 10.04
C ALA A 610 63.65 -4.52 8.69
N LEU A 611 62.41 -4.02 8.57
CA LEU A 611 61.96 -3.28 7.39
C LEU A 611 62.65 -1.90 7.31
N ALA A 612 62.74 -1.17 8.41
CA ALA A 612 63.42 0.13 8.46
C ALA A 612 64.90 0.02 8.06
N GLU A 613 65.58 -1.05 8.51
CA GLU A 613 66.95 -1.40 8.08
C GLU A 613 67.04 -1.66 6.57
N LEU A 614 66.11 -2.44 6.01
CA LEU A 614 66.07 -2.77 4.58
C LEU A 614 65.85 -1.53 3.71
N VAL A 615 64.97 -0.63 4.16
CA VAL A 615 64.59 0.61 3.46
C VAL A 615 65.64 1.71 3.66
N GLY A 616 66.59 1.51 4.59
CA GLY A 616 67.70 2.42 4.88
C GLY A 616 67.30 3.71 5.60
N ASP A 617 66.17 3.70 6.32
CA ASP A 617 65.64 4.88 7.01
C ASP A 617 66.25 5.01 8.41
N ARG A 618 67.37 5.75 8.50
CA ARG A 618 68.12 5.93 9.75
C ARG A 618 67.31 6.61 10.85
N GLU A 619 66.41 7.51 10.51
CA GLU A 619 65.61 8.22 11.51
C GLU A 619 64.55 7.31 12.10
N THR A 620 63.84 6.56 11.25
CA THR A 620 62.86 5.57 11.69
C THR A 620 63.50 4.42 12.48
N ILE A 621 64.72 3.98 12.12
CA ILE A 621 65.49 3.01 12.92
C ILE A 621 65.73 3.53 14.34
N ALA A 622 66.15 4.79 14.49
CA ALA A 622 66.39 5.40 15.79
C ALA A 622 65.11 5.45 16.63
N VAL A 623 64.00 5.91 16.03
CA VAL A 623 62.68 6.00 16.70
C VAL A 623 62.18 4.62 17.14
N LEU A 624 62.24 3.61 16.26
CA LEU A 624 61.80 2.24 16.59
C LEU A 624 62.67 1.62 17.69
N THR A 625 63.99 1.84 17.66
CA THR A 625 64.91 1.33 18.69
C THR A 625 64.63 1.97 20.04
N GLU A 626 64.42 3.29 20.09
CA GLU A 626 64.06 4.02 21.31
C GLU A 626 62.74 3.51 21.91
N ARG A 627 61.79 3.10 21.07
CA ARG A 627 60.50 2.54 21.50
C ARG A 627 60.53 1.03 21.77
N GLY A 628 61.71 0.38 21.74
CA GLY A 628 61.88 -1.01 22.17
C GLY A 628 61.73 -2.07 21.06
N ALA A 629 61.98 -1.71 19.81
CA ALA A 629 62.02 -2.69 18.71
C ALA A 629 63.23 -3.63 18.85
N GLU A 630 62.99 -4.94 18.75
CA GLU A 630 64.00 -5.98 18.85
C GLU A 630 64.60 -6.34 17.48
N ALA A 631 65.93 -6.42 17.41
CA ALA A 631 66.64 -6.88 16.22
C ALA A 631 66.27 -8.34 15.86
N PRO A 632 66.17 -8.70 14.56
CA PRO A 632 65.91 -10.08 14.16
C PRO A 632 67.04 -11.02 14.62
N ARG A 633 66.69 -12.13 15.31
CA ARG A 633 67.66 -13.17 15.69
C ARG A 633 68.28 -13.78 14.42
N ARG A 634 69.55 -13.49 14.14
CA ARG A 634 70.30 -14.12 13.04
C ARG A 634 70.39 -15.64 13.27
N ARG A 635 69.78 -16.46 12.40
CA ARG A 635 70.09 -17.90 12.34
C ARG A 635 71.49 -18.06 11.74
N ALA A 636 72.40 -18.71 12.47
CA ALA A 636 73.68 -19.15 11.93
C ALA A 636 73.45 -20.25 10.87
N PRO A 637 74.24 -20.30 9.77
CA PRO A 637 74.09 -21.34 8.77
C PRO A 637 74.68 -22.67 9.26
N ASP A 638 73.89 -23.73 9.21
CA ASP A 638 74.33 -25.10 9.52
C ASP A 638 75.34 -25.60 8.48
N ARG A 639 76.52 -26.02 8.97
CA ARG A 639 77.56 -26.73 8.22
C ARG A 639 77.42 -28.23 8.47
N ALA A 640 77.13 -29.02 7.44
CA ALA A 640 77.53 -30.44 7.20
C ALA A 640 76.49 -31.09 6.25
N ALA A 641 76.80 -31.94 5.28
CA ALA A 641 78.03 -32.54 4.80
C ALA A 641 77.87 -32.96 3.33
N ILE A 642 79.02 -33.10 2.67
CA ILE A 642 79.23 -33.48 1.29
C ILE A 642 79.14 -35.01 1.15
N GLN A 643 78.39 -35.53 0.17
CA GLN A 643 78.85 -36.60 -0.74
C GLN A 643 77.86 -36.85 -1.90
N SER A 644 78.45 -36.99 -3.09
CA SER A 644 77.84 -37.03 -4.42
C SER A 644 77.28 -38.42 -4.83
N PRO A 645 76.45 -38.50 -5.89
CA PRO A 645 75.66 -39.68 -6.26
C PRO A 645 76.26 -40.48 -7.43
N ASN A 646 75.83 -41.75 -7.61
CA ASN A 646 75.91 -42.44 -8.91
C ASN A 646 74.77 -43.49 -9.09
N ASN A 647 73.92 -43.17 -10.06
CA ASN A 647 72.88 -43.87 -10.85
C ASN A 647 73.17 -45.33 -11.32
N PRO A 648 72.31 -46.01 -12.13
CA PRO A 648 70.82 -46.23 -12.19
C PRO A 648 70.50 -47.72 -12.62
N PRO A 649 69.50 -48.08 -13.48
CA PRO A 649 68.03 -47.88 -13.57
C PRO A 649 67.26 -49.24 -13.39
N VAL A 650 65.92 -49.38 -13.44
CA VAL A 650 65.04 -49.53 -14.63
C VAL A 650 63.58 -49.74 -14.15
N THR A 651 62.65 -49.15 -14.89
CA THR A 651 61.16 -49.14 -14.84
C THR A 651 60.53 -50.48 -15.28
N PRO A 652 59.21 -50.63 -15.61
CA PRO A 652 57.95 -49.91 -15.31
C PRO A 652 56.92 -50.88 -14.61
N THR A 653 55.64 -50.61 -14.29
CA THR A 653 54.52 -50.36 -15.22
C THR A 653 53.18 -50.27 -14.45
N SER A 654 52.34 -49.33 -14.90
CA SER A 654 50.86 -49.33 -15.03
C SER A 654 49.92 -49.66 -13.85
N ALA A 655 49.22 -48.60 -13.41
CA ALA A 655 47.78 -48.35 -13.61
C ALA A 655 46.73 -49.42 -13.23
N GLY A 656 45.75 -48.98 -12.44
CA GLY A 656 44.43 -49.63 -12.34
C GLY A 656 43.73 -49.39 -11.00
N ALA A 657 43.00 -48.28 -10.88
CA ALA A 657 41.97 -48.07 -9.86
C ALA A 657 40.58 -48.39 -10.48
N PRO A 658 39.44 -48.26 -9.77
CA PRO A 658 39.13 -48.53 -8.35
C PRO A 658 37.83 -49.37 -8.20
N GLY A 659 37.50 -49.82 -6.98
CA GLY A 659 36.23 -50.50 -6.69
C GLY A 659 35.82 -50.44 -5.23
N ARG A 660 34.70 -49.76 -4.98
CA ARG A 660 34.00 -49.42 -3.73
C ARG A 660 33.64 -50.57 -2.77
N ALA A 661 33.35 -50.13 -1.54
CA ALA A 661 32.39 -50.66 -0.55
C ALA A 661 32.85 -51.94 0.18
N SER A 662 32.52 -52.21 1.44
CA SER A 662 31.87 -51.54 2.57
C SER A 662 31.90 -52.56 3.72
N THR A 663 31.61 -52.14 4.95
CA THR A 663 31.23 -52.98 6.12
C THR A 663 32.35 -53.85 6.72
N ALA A 664 32.37 -54.21 8.00
CA ALA A 664 31.85 -53.69 9.27
C ALA A 664 32.39 -54.68 10.33
N ASN A 665 32.63 -54.21 11.56
CA ASN A 665 32.62 -54.99 12.81
C ASN A 665 33.71 -56.08 13.01
N ALA A 666 34.25 -56.35 14.20
CA ALA A 666 34.01 -55.85 15.55
C ALA A 666 35.14 -56.32 16.49
N GLN A 667 35.25 -55.59 17.62
CA GLN A 667 35.63 -56.04 18.96
C GLN A 667 37.07 -56.51 19.27
N SER A 668 37.75 -55.75 20.13
CA SER A 668 38.07 -56.21 21.49
C SER A 668 38.61 -55.06 22.37
N GLN A 669 37.95 -54.86 23.52
CA GLN A 669 38.44 -54.16 24.73
C GLN A 669 39.63 -54.94 25.38
N PRO A 670 40.35 -54.48 26.44
CA PRO A 670 39.86 -53.60 27.52
C PRO A 670 40.88 -52.67 28.25
N GLU A 671 40.34 -52.03 29.30
CA GLU A 671 40.98 -51.60 30.58
C GLU A 671 41.86 -50.33 30.61
N SER A 672 41.35 -49.24 31.20
CA SER A 672 41.43 -48.82 32.63
C SER A 672 42.63 -47.87 32.84
N SER A 673 42.48 -46.60 33.24
CA SER A 673 42.00 -46.04 34.51
C SER A 673 41.98 -44.50 34.34
N ARG A 674 40.90 -43.75 34.66
CA ARG A 674 40.57 -43.07 35.95
C ARG A 674 41.78 -42.42 36.62
N ALA A 675 41.80 -41.18 37.12
CA ALA A 675 40.81 -40.15 37.44
C ALA A 675 41.57 -38.79 37.44
N ASP A 676 41.00 -37.58 37.43
CA ASP A 676 40.15 -37.02 38.48
C ASP A 676 39.39 -35.76 38.02
N ARG A 677 38.23 -35.59 38.66
CA ARG A 677 37.25 -34.50 38.51
C ARG A 677 37.65 -33.22 39.27
N PRO A 678 37.02 -32.07 38.97
CA PRO A 678 37.23 -30.80 39.66
C PRO A 678 36.36 -30.66 40.93
N PRO A 679 36.66 -29.72 41.83
CA PRO A 679 35.79 -29.40 42.96
C PRO A 679 34.74 -28.29 42.66
N PRO A 680 33.69 -28.16 43.51
CA PRO A 680 32.43 -27.51 43.18
C PRO A 680 31.98 -26.36 44.14
N TYR A 681 30.80 -25.78 43.85
CA TYR A 681 29.92 -24.90 44.67
C TYR A 681 30.37 -23.43 44.85
N VAL A 682 29.49 -22.41 44.86
CA VAL A 682 28.36 -22.19 45.80
C VAL A 682 27.25 -21.27 45.21
N GLU A 683 25.99 -21.62 45.50
CA GLU A 683 24.78 -20.79 45.38
C GLU A 683 24.66 -19.72 46.48
N ALA A 684 24.05 -18.57 46.18
CA ALA A 684 23.28 -17.79 47.15
C ALA A 684 22.18 -16.99 46.44
N GLY A 685 20.92 -17.27 46.78
CA GLY A 685 19.77 -16.43 46.44
C GLY A 685 19.45 -15.41 47.53
N TYR A 686 18.71 -14.35 47.17
CA TYR A 686 17.41 -13.93 47.73
C TYR A 686 17.09 -12.47 47.38
N SER A 687 15.90 -12.29 46.79
CA SER A 687 14.90 -11.21 46.96
C SER A 687 15.31 -9.73 47.01
N THR A 688 14.67 -8.90 46.15
CA THR A 688 13.45 -8.13 46.48
C THR A 688 13.01 -7.24 45.31
N GLU A 689 11.73 -7.36 44.94
CA GLU A 689 10.88 -6.32 44.30
C GLU A 689 10.73 -5.09 45.24
N PRO A 690 10.39 -3.87 44.75
CA PRO A 690 8.96 -3.54 44.62
C PRO A 690 8.53 -2.47 43.56
N THR A 691 7.32 -2.69 43.05
CA THR A 691 6.20 -1.75 42.80
C THR A 691 6.26 -0.61 41.77
N ALA A 692 5.18 -0.63 40.96
CA ALA A 692 4.62 0.40 40.11
C ALA A 692 4.29 1.74 40.79
N GLN A 693 4.29 2.83 40.01
CA GLN A 693 3.36 3.94 40.23
C GLN A 693 2.97 4.66 38.92
N SER A 694 1.66 4.74 38.76
CA SER A 694 0.85 5.54 37.84
C SER A 694 1.09 7.04 37.99
N LYS A 695 1.03 7.80 36.89
CA LYS A 695 0.53 9.18 36.91
C LYS A 695 -0.12 9.55 35.58
N ARG A 696 -1.45 9.65 35.64
CA ARG A 696 -2.25 10.57 34.82
C ARG A 696 -1.95 12.01 35.25
N LEU A 697 -1.78 12.90 34.28
CA LEU A 697 -2.42 14.21 34.18
C LEU A 697 -2.31 14.70 32.74
#